data_AF-N1Q8W7-F1
#
_entry.id   AF-N1Q8W7-F1
#
_cell.length_a   1.000
_cell.length_b   1.000
_cell.length_c   1.000
_cell.angle_alpha   90.00
_cell.angle_beta   90.00
_cell.angle_gamma   90.00
#
_symmetry.space_group_name_H-M   'P 1'
#
loop_
_entity.id
_entity.type
_entity.pdbx_description
1 polymer ?
#
loop_
_entity_poly.entity_id
_entity_poly.type
_entity_poly.pdbx_seq_one_letter_code
_entity_poly.pdbx_strand_id
1 'polypeptide(L)'
;MEEYRASIANVDTALNRLNQTLASYKIFAAESQKTKSRDSVQRDTAAEKNSQDLGAAKLPSPNAALPQSQRTPSLPPLRKEVVDGILALRSSKNYPEKNVSKANRLERLEEALVYVAQDPYSLPLYLFIAIQYLDLGYPDLAAGSAYKALLLADALDDDSEEYHEEASGSLKFTIQGQALEERIKIIRNAMDAGLQNASDADLDPALDVEIALWLKTHYRLIMYRLLTRSLLLCNCLRTTYAYIQQGLTLYSEDPQLLEVKHDLYSEVAKLRKTATAEPLPRPNDLPDGGLVRREIYPWNDREPDRIAELEHINMLMNDVSGKLEVRAVDLPPLTGDTASPVTQLGVFAKADIAPGEVILDEKSLLTANNKLQDALCDACSADLPEVGSKEWAEAVVCAECDVVFCSDWCFENARDSYHPALCGKDVDAISKDVEPAEAADALYSLLLLRALAMAETQEWHPLEILDVKYIWGDFTPTPAAHLPSYRDLKSPDSCLSARMLPFSFEYNIRLPFHMLEKMDVDIFANPQYDVWVFNTLYAKFRGTASARLSGLGGRAIRGPEVSAVHPMWCLANHSCDPNVSWEWGGAMKFWAKTERVAWRGRDGRQVKAQAGIKKDEEVLNHYCDIDLPVKERREWARGALGGDCQCPSSSLLLILNLFHGFSCFHDFHEQTIIIQLRCLVLHIYALLRQEAGMSKGGGARVLVLRKAAVLQFAQTKGVPGCPMRVASRAAPAPAPAALLKLLLM
;
A
#
# COMPACT_ATOMS: atom_id res chain seq x y z
N MET A 1 -48.50 5.72 -49.39
CA MET A 1 -48.85 4.28 -49.22
C MET A 1 -47.65 3.36 -49.41
N GLU A 2 -46.69 3.68 -50.29
CA GLU A 2 -45.45 2.88 -50.43
C GLU A 2 -44.46 3.05 -49.26
N GLU A 3 -44.28 4.25 -48.69
CA GLU A 3 -43.46 4.43 -47.47
C GLU A 3 -44.01 3.67 -46.26
N TYR A 4 -45.34 3.56 -46.14
CA TYR A 4 -45.98 2.75 -45.11
C TYR A 4 -45.80 1.24 -45.34
N ARG A 5 -45.72 0.79 -46.60
CA ARG A 5 -45.41 -0.61 -46.93
C ARG A 5 -43.96 -0.96 -46.65
N ALA A 6 -43.02 -0.03 -46.88
CA ALA A 6 -41.62 -0.21 -46.53
C ALA A 6 -41.42 -0.27 -45.00
N SER A 7 -42.12 0.60 -44.24
CA SER A 7 -42.10 0.58 -42.78
C SER A 7 -42.70 -0.70 -42.18
N ILE A 8 -43.78 -1.22 -42.75
CA ILE A 8 -44.41 -2.49 -42.30
C ILE A 8 -43.53 -3.69 -42.65
N ALA A 9 -42.95 -3.72 -43.86
CA ALA A 9 -42.01 -4.77 -44.25
C ALA A 9 -40.76 -4.80 -43.35
N ASN A 10 -40.29 -3.64 -42.87
CA ASN A 10 -39.17 -3.56 -41.92
C ASN A 10 -39.54 -4.08 -40.52
N VAL A 11 -40.77 -3.81 -40.06
CA VAL A 11 -41.29 -4.33 -38.78
C VAL A 11 -41.48 -5.84 -38.85
N ASP A 12 -42.03 -6.37 -39.95
CA ASP A 12 -42.19 -7.82 -40.15
C ASP A 12 -40.84 -8.53 -40.27
N THR A 13 -39.84 -7.88 -40.87
CA THR A 13 -38.47 -8.40 -40.95
C THR A 13 -37.80 -8.43 -39.58
N ALA A 14 -37.97 -7.39 -38.77
CA ALA A 14 -37.47 -7.33 -37.39
C ALA A 14 -38.16 -8.36 -36.47
N LEU A 15 -39.48 -8.53 -36.59
CA LEU A 15 -40.24 -9.56 -35.88
C LEU A 15 -39.84 -10.98 -36.29
N ASN A 16 -39.56 -11.21 -37.57
CA ASN A 16 -39.07 -12.50 -38.04
C ASN A 16 -37.66 -12.82 -37.53
N ARG A 17 -36.76 -11.82 -37.43
CA ARG A 17 -35.44 -11.99 -36.81
C ARG A 17 -35.56 -12.30 -35.31
N LEU A 18 -36.40 -11.57 -34.58
CA LEU A 18 -36.67 -11.82 -33.16
C LEU A 18 -37.25 -13.24 -32.94
N ASN A 19 -38.16 -13.68 -33.81
CA ASN A 19 -38.73 -15.03 -33.75
C ASN A 19 -37.72 -16.13 -34.11
N GLN A 20 -36.79 -15.87 -35.04
CA GLN A 20 -35.68 -16.79 -35.35
C GLN A 20 -34.70 -16.90 -34.18
N THR A 21 -34.36 -15.80 -33.53
CA THR A 21 -33.54 -15.76 -32.31
C THR A 21 -34.24 -16.46 -31.14
N LEU A 22 -35.55 -16.27 -30.97
CA LEU A 22 -36.35 -17.02 -29.99
C LEU A 22 -36.46 -18.53 -30.31
N ALA A 23 -36.44 -18.89 -31.60
CA ALA A 23 -36.43 -20.28 -32.04
C ALA A 23 -35.07 -20.97 -31.81
N SER A 24 -33.94 -20.26 -31.96
CA SER A 24 -32.61 -20.80 -31.65
C SER A 24 -32.44 -21.10 -30.15
N TYR A 25 -33.08 -20.34 -29.27
CA TYR A 25 -33.10 -20.64 -27.83
C TYR A 25 -33.92 -21.91 -27.46
N LYS A 26 -34.92 -22.30 -28.27
CA LYS A 26 -35.68 -23.54 -28.04
C LYS A 26 -34.90 -24.80 -28.41
N ILE A 27 -33.91 -24.69 -29.30
CA ILE A 27 -33.06 -25.81 -29.72
C ILE A 27 -32.03 -26.14 -28.63
N PHE A 28 -31.42 -25.13 -28.02
CA PHE A 28 -30.48 -25.33 -26.88
C PHE A 28 -31.15 -25.88 -25.62
N ALA A 29 -32.39 -25.47 -25.32
CA ALA A 29 -33.14 -26.02 -24.19
C ALA A 29 -33.50 -27.51 -24.37
N ALA A 30 -33.68 -27.97 -25.62
CA ALA A 30 -33.96 -29.37 -25.95
C ALA A 30 -32.70 -30.26 -25.93
N GLU A 31 -31.51 -29.70 -26.21
CA GLU A 31 -30.24 -30.43 -26.14
C GLU A 31 -29.78 -30.64 -24.68
N SER A 32 -30.00 -29.67 -23.78
CA SER A 32 -29.76 -29.85 -22.33
C SER A 32 -30.70 -30.85 -21.66
N GLN A 33 -31.86 -31.16 -22.25
CA GLN A 33 -32.76 -32.22 -21.74
C GLN A 33 -32.39 -33.62 -22.25
N LYS A 34 -31.76 -33.73 -23.43
CA LYS A 34 -31.28 -35.02 -23.98
C LYS A 34 -30.02 -35.55 -23.28
N THR A 35 -29.18 -34.69 -22.74
CA THR A 35 -28.01 -35.10 -21.95
C THR A 35 -28.39 -35.60 -20.54
N LYS A 36 -29.46 -35.05 -19.94
CA LYS A 36 -29.97 -35.55 -18.63
C LYS A 36 -30.68 -36.90 -18.70
N SER A 37 -31.21 -37.32 -19.86
CA SER A 37 -31.93 -38.60 -19.98
C SER A 37 -31.02 -39.81 -20.29
N ARG A 38 -29.70 -39.59 -20.46
CA ARG A 38 -28.75 -40.65 -20.83
C ARG A 38 -28.04 -41.29 -19.63
N ASP A 39 -28.08 -40.67 -18.46
CA ASP A 39 -27.42 -41.15 -17.24
C ASP A 39 -28.30 -42.01 -16.31
N SER A 40 -29.49 -42.39 -16.74
CA SER A 40 -30.45 -43.13 -15.89
C SER A 40 -30.98 -44.42 -16.51
N VAL A 41 -30.14 -45.28 -17.10
CA VAL A 41 -30.51 -46.69 -17.34
C VAL A 41 -29.27 -47.58 -17.28
N GLN A 42 -29.02 -48.21 -16.13
CA GLN A 42 -28.70 -49.64 -15.98
C GLN A 42 -28.14 -49.94 -14.58
N ARG A 43 -29.02 -50.39 -13.68
CA ARG A 43 -28.68 -51.36 -12.65
C ARG A 43 -29.78 -52.41 -12.59
N ASP A 44 -29.36 -53.59 -12.12
CA ASP A 44 -30.07 -54.84 -11.82
C ASP A 44 -29.73 -55.92 -12.85
N THR A 45 -29.10 -57.05 -12.54
CA THR A 45 -28.87 -57.86 -11.31
C THR A 45 -27.65 -58.79 -11.61
N ALA A 46 -26.98 -59.57 -10.75
CA ALA A 46 -27.30 -60.24 -9.50
C ALA A 46 -26.01 -60.71 -8.77
N ALA A 47 -26.10 -60.77 -7.44
CA ALA A 47 -25.71 -61.87 -6.54
C ALA A 47 -24.30 -62.52 -6.54
N GLU A 48 -23.71 -62.43 -5.33
CA GLU A 48 -23.15 -63.52 -4.50
C GLU A 48 -21.64 -63.85 -4.47
N LYS A 49 -21.14 -63.79 -3.22
CA LYS A 49 -20.23 -64.72 -2.49
C LYS A 49 -18.72 -64.43 -2.38
N ASN A 50 -18.34 -64.09 -1.14
CA ASN A 50 -17.32 -64.68 -0.26
C ASN A 50 -16.02 -65.25 -0.86
N SER A 51 -14.87 -64.78 -0.34
CA SER A 51 -14.00 -65.48 0.65
C SER A 51 -12.61 -64.84 0.67
N GLN A 52 -12.12 -64.38 1.83
CA GLN A 52 -10.94 -64.91 2.55
C GLN A 52 -9.75 -65.35 1.66
N ASP A 53 -8.56 -64.77 1.84
CA ASP A 53 -7.50 -65.43 2.63
C ASP A 53 -6.22 -64.56 2.81
N LEU A 54 -5.43 -64.99 3.79
CA LEU A 54 -4.31 -64.42 4.55
C LEU A 54 -2.95 -64.32 3.81
N GLY A 55 -2.00 -63.54 4.36
CA GLY A 55 -0.58 -63.94 4.36
C GLY A 55 0.55 -62.89 4.25
N ALA A 56 1.03 -62.40 5.40
CA ALA A 56 2.45 -62.21 5.80
C ALA A 56 3.45 -61.26 5.06
N ALA A 57 3.72 -60.12 5.72
CA ALA A 57 5.00 -59.55 6.20
C ALA A 57 6.28 -59.41 5.31
N LYS A 58 6.78 -58.15 5.15
CA LYS A 58 8.12 -57.66 5.61
C LYS A 58 8.47 -56.19 5.24
N LEU A 59 8.89 -55.44 6.27
CA LEU A 59 9.86 -54.31 6.38
C LEU A 59 9.58 -52.92 5.72
N PRO A 60 9.86 -51.80 6.43
CA PRO A 60 9.46 -50.44 6.05
C PRO A 60 10.51 -49.70 5.19
N SER A 61 10.02 -48.92 4.22
CA SER A 61 10.76 -47.90 3.48
C SER A 61 10.28 -46.52 3.93
N PRO A 62 11.15 -45.49 4.01
CA PRO A 62 10.78 -44.15 4.45
C PRO A 62 10.18 -43.37 3.28
N ASN A 63 8.85 -43.28 3.23
CA ASN A 63 8.15 -42.23 2.52
C ASN A 63 7.05 -41.73 3.46
N ALA A 64 7.35 -40.68 4.22
CA ALA A 64 6.31 -39.93 4.92
C ALA A 64 5.46 -39.24 3.85
N ALA A 65 4.20 -39.63 3.84
CA ALA A 65 3.21 -39.28 2.84
C ALA A 65 2.86 -37.80 2.88
N LEU A 66 2.84 -37.21 1.69
CA LEU A 66 2.03 -36.04 1.36
C LEU A 66 0.56 -36.30 1.72
N PRO A 67 -0.16 -35.34 2.34
CA PRO A 67 -1.59 -35.48 2.56
C PRO A 67 -2.33 -35.58 1.22
N GLN A 68 -3.01 -36.70 1.00
CA GLN A 68 -3.89 -36.90 -0.14
C GLN A 68 -5.08 -35.92 -0.08
N SER A 69 -5.20 -35.11 -1.14
CA SER A 69 -6.45 -34.65 -1.78
C SER A 69 -7.68 -34.67 -0.86
N GLN A 70 -7.81 -33.66 -0.01
CA GLN A 70 -9.11 -33.30 0.53
C GLN A 70 -10.00 -32.90 -0.66
N ARG A 71 -11.14 -33.58 -0.80
CA ARG A 71 -12.21 -33.15 -1.70
C ARG A 71 -12.49 -31.66 -1.42
N THR A 72 -12.37 -30.82 -2.44
CA THR A 72 -12.84 -29.44 -2.41
C THR A 72 -14.27 -29.44 -1.87
N PRO A 73 -14.56 -28.75 -0.76
CA PRO A 73 -15.94 -28.56 -0.33
C PRO A 73 -16.67 -27.89 -1.49
N SER A 74 -17.80 -28.44 -1.94
CA SER A 74 -18.68 -27.71 -2.85
C SER A 74 -19.04 -26.38 -2.17
N LEU A 75 -18.57 -25.28 -2.73
CA LEU A 75 -18.81 -23.93 -2.22
C LEU A 75 -20.33 -23.68 -2.08
N PRO A 76 -20.77 -23.00 -1.01
CA PRO A 76 -22.18 -22.71 -0.80
C PRO A 76 -22.74 -21.85 -1.94
N PRO A 77 -23.99 -22.08 -2.37
CA PRO A 77 -24.63 -21.28 -3.41
C PRO A 77 -24.68 -19.80 -3.03
N LEU A 78 -24.71 -18.91 -4.03
CA LEU A 78 -24.74 -17.47 -3.81
C LEU A 78 -25.84 -17.08 -2.81
N ARG A 79 -25.48 -16.43 -1.69
CA ARG A 79 -26.51 -15.87 -0.81
C ARG A 79 -27.32 -14.86 -1.60
N LYS A 80 -28.64 -15.02 -1.51
CA LYS A 80 -29.60 -14.20 -2.24
C LYS A 80 -29.35 -12.70 -2.04
N GLU A 81 -28.92 -12.27 -0.86
CA GLU A 81 -28.66 -10.86 -0.57
C GLU A 81 -27.52 -10.24 -1.38
N VAL A 82 -26.42 -10.98 -1.61
CA VAL A 82 -25.29 -10.49 -2.42
C VAL A 82 -25.68 -10.43 -3.89
N VAL A 83 -26.36 -11.48 -4.40
CA VAL A 83 -26.93 -11.49 -5.76
C VAL A 83 -27.87 -10.31 -5.97
N ASP A 84 -28.83 -10.14 -5.05
CA ASP A 84 -29.82 -9.08 -5.11
C ASP A 84 -29.12 -7.72 -5.06
N GLY A 85 -28.06 -7.57 -4.26
CA GLY A 85 -27.23 -6.37 -4.18
C GLY A 85 -26.53 -6.02 -5.50
N ILE A 86 -25.90 -7.01 -6.14
CA ILE A 86 -25.24 -6.86 -7.45
C ILE A 86 -26.28 -6.52 -8.53
N LEU A 87 -27.37 -7.29 -8.60
CA LEU A 87 -28.44 -7.04 -9.57
C LEU A 87 -29.14 -5.70 -9.36
N ALA A 88 -29.12 -5.16 -8.14
CA ALA A 88 -29.71 -3.89 -7.77
C ALA A 88 -28.84 -2.66 -8.09
N LEU A 89 -27.61 -2.84 -8.61
CA LEU A 89 -26.71 -1.73 -8.94
C LEU A 89 -27.29 -0.82 -10.03
N ARG A 90 -27.51 0.46 -9.72
CA ARG A 90 -28.06 1.46 -10.66
C ARG A 90 -27.44 2.82 -10.43
N SER A 91 -27.12 3.53 -11.51
CA SER A 91 -26.64 4.92 -11.46
C SER A 91 -27.65 5.91 -10.87
N SER A 92 -28.94 5.56 -10.84
CA SER A 92 -29.98 6.36 -10.16
C SER A 92 -29.95 6.25 -8.64
N LYS A 93 -29.22 5.28 -8.08
CA LYS A 93 -29.05 5.11 -6.64
C LYS A 93 -27.83 5.88 -6.15
N ASN A 94 -27.89 6.25 -4.88
CA ASN A 94 -26.75 6.82 -4.17
C ASN A 94 -26.05 5.69 -3.41
N TYR A 95 -24.74 5.62 -3.57
CA TYR A 95 -23.87 4.78 -2.79
C TYR A 95 -22.95 5.69 -1.96
N PRO A 96 -22.70 5.35 -0.70
CA PRO A 96 -23.14 4.14 0.01
C PRO A 96 -24.63 4.05 0.42
N GLU A 97 -25.07 2.84 0.75
CA GLU A 97 -26.41 2.58 1.33
C GLU A 97 -26.52 3.13 2.75
N LYS A 98 -27.65 3.75 3.11
CA LYS A 98 -27.88 4.24 4.49
C LYS A 98 -28.48 3.14 5.37
N ASN A 99 -28.19 3.20 6.67
CA ASN A 99 -28.81 2.36 7.71
C ASN A 99 -28.49 0.85 7.65
N VAL A 100 -27.36 0.45 7.07
CA VAL A 100 -26.86 -0.93 7.17
C VAL A 100 -25.80 -1.00 8.27
N SER A 101 -25.90 -1.98 9.17
CA SER A 101 -24.95 -2.15 10.27
C SER A 101 -23.56 -2.54 9.75
N LYS A 102 -22.50 -2.18 10.49
CA LYS A 102 -21.12 -2.59 10.16
C LYS A 102 -20.96 -4.11 10.06
N ALA A 103 -21.63 -4.86 10.96
CA ALA A 103 -21.59 -6.32 10.97
C ALA A 103 -22.19 -6.91 9.68
N ASN A 104 -23.37 -6.45 9.25
CA ASN A 104 -24.00 -6.94 8.03
C ASN A 104 -23.17 -6.60 6.78
N ARG A 105 -22.48 -5.45 6.79
CA ARG A 105 -21.56 -5.07 5.70
C ARG A 105 -20.35 -5.98 5.62
N LEU A 106 -19.79 -6.34 6.77
CA LEU A 106 -18.67 -7.27 6.85
C LEU A 106 -19.09 -8.65 6.32
N GLU A 107 -20.25 -9.16 6.74
CA GLU A 107 -20.79 -10.43 6.22
C GLU A 107 -20.99 -10.38 4.70
N ARG A 108 -21.62 -9.32 4.17
CA ARG A 108 -21.78 -9.12 2.72
C ARG A 108 -20.44 -9.05 1.97
N LEU A 109 -19.45 -8.40 2.56
CA LEU A 109 -18.12 -8.26 1.97
C LEU A 109 -17.39 -9.61 1.94
N GLU A 110 -17.33 -10.32 3.06
CA GLU A 110 -16.70 -11.65 3.14
C GLU A 110 -17.32 -12.60 2.12
N GLU A 111 -18.64 -12.59 1.98
CA GLU A 111 -19.34 -13.37 0.96
C GLU A 111 -18.99 -12.93 -0.47
N ALA A 112 -18.98 -11.63 -0.73
CA ALA A 112 -18.60 -11.09 -2.04
C ALA A 112 -17.16 -11.47 -2.43
N LEU A 113 -16.21 -11.45 -1.48
CA LEU A 113 -14.82 -11.87 -1.70
C LEU A 113 -14.71 -13.36 -2.07
N VAL A 114 -15.55 -14.22 -1.46
CA VAL A 114 -15.64 -15.64 -1.85
C VAL A 114 -16.19 -15.81 -3.28
N TYR A 115 -17.07 -14.92 -3.74
CA TYR A 115 -17.59 -14.96 -5.11
C TYR A 115 -16.61 -14.42 -6.15
N VAL A 116 -15.73 -13.49 -5.78
CA VAL A 116 -14.67 -13.02 -6.71
C VAL A 116 -13.78 -14.19 -7.13
N ALA A 117 -13.48 -15.12 -6.22
CA ALA A 117 -12.73 -16.32 -6.59
C ALA A 117 -13.47 -17.26 -7.57
N GLN A 118 -14.79 -17.11 -7.74
CA GLN A 118 -15.61 -17.93 -8.64
C GLN A 118 -15.91 -17.23 -9.97
N ASP A 119 -16.09 -15.91 -9.93
CA ASP A 119 -16.40 -15.06 -11.08
C ASP A 119 -15.49 -13.83 -11.07
N PRO A 120 -14.17 -14.02 -11.27
CA PRO A 120 -13.15 -12.99 -11.06
C PRO A 120 -13.22 -11.83 -12.05
N TYR A 121 -13.93 -12.00 -13.17
CA TYR A 121 -14.09 -10.99 -14.22
C TYR A 121 -15.42 -10.23 -14.12
N SER A 122 -16.12 -10.37 -12.99
CA SER A 122 -17.42 -9.72 -12.75
C SER A 122 -17.27 -8.26 -12.36
N LEU A 123 -17.37 -7.37 -13.35
CA LEU A 123 -17.37 -5.93 -13.12
C LEU A 123 -18.42 -5.48 -12.06
N PRO A 124 -19.68 -5.93 -12.11
CA PRO A 124 -20.68 -5.58 -11.09
C PRO A 124 -20.32 -6.05 -9.68
N LEU A 125 -19.61 -7.17 -9.55
CA LEU A 125 -19.14 -7.69 -8.25
C LEU A 125 -18.09 -6.77 -7.63
N TYR A 126 -17.09 -6.31 -8.40
CA TYR A 126 -16.10 -5.35 -7.91
C TYR A 126 -16.72 -4.01 -7.51
N LEU A 127 -17.76 -3.56 -8.23
CA LEU A 127 -18.53 -2.39 -7.83
C LEU A 127 -19.23 -2.60 -6.48
N PHE A 128 -19.85 -3.76 -6.28
CA PHE A 128 -20.49 -4.11 -5.02
C PHE A 128 -19.48 -4.13 -3.85
N ILE A 129 -18.30 -4.70 -4.08
CA ILE A 129 -17.20 -4.74 -3.10
C ILE A 129 -16.69 -3.33 -2.79
N ALA A 130 -16.47 -2.49 -3.81
CA ALA A 130 -16.06 -1.10 -3.63
C ALA A 130 -17.05 -0.32 -2.74
N ILE A 131 -18.35 -0.57 -2.91
CA ILE A 131 -19.39 0.01 -2.05
C ILE A 131 -19.22 -0.48 -0.61
N GLN A 132 -19.05 -1.78 -0.38
CA GLN A 132 -18.87 -2.31 0.98
C GLN A 132 -17.61 -1.75 1.65
N TYR A 133 -16.48 -1.67 0.94
CA TYR A 133 -15.25 -1.09 1.46
C TYR A 133 -15.41 0.38 1.84
N LEU A 134 -16.00 1.20 0.97
CA LEU A 134 -16.23 2.61 1.25
C LEU A 134 -17.12 2.78 2.49
N ASP A 135 -18.15 1.95 2.60
CA ASP A 135 -19.09 1.93 3.71
C ASP A 135 -18.49 1.49 5.05
N LEU A 136 -17.50 0.59 5.02
CA LEU A 136 -16.71 0.18 6.18
C LEU A 136 -15.63 1.21 6.55
N GLY A 137 -15.46 2.25 5.73
CA GLY A 137 -14.47 3.31 5.90
C GLY A 137 -13.07 2.93 5.44
N TYR A 138 -12.97 2.17 4.35
CA TYR A 138 -11.74 1.81 3.66
C TYR A 138 -11.74 2.37 2.23
N PRO A 139 -11.63 3.71 2.05
CA PRO A 139 -11.61 4.32 0.73
C PRO A 139 -10.41 3.87 -0.12
N ASP A 140 -9.29 3.50 0.51
CA ASP A 140 -8.12 2.91 -0.13
C ASP A 140 -8.48 1.63 -0.89
N LEU A 141 -9.21 0.74 -0.24
CA LEU A 141 -9.65 -0.53 -0.83
C LEU A 141 -10.78 -0.34 -1.83
N ALA A 142 -11.71 0.58 -1.53
CA ALA A 142 -12.79 0.94 -2.44
C ALA A 142 -12.27 1.49 -3.78
N ALA A 143 -11.22 2.33 -3.74
CA ALA A 143 -10.54 2.82 -4.93
C ALA A 143 -9.92 1.66 -5.73
N GLY A 144 -9.30 0.68 -5.06
CA GLY A 144 -8.75 -0.52 -5.68
C GLY A 144 -9.79 -1.34 -6.43
N SER A 145 -10.90 -1.70 -5.77
CA SER A 145 -11.97 -2.47 -6.41
C SER A 145 -12.67 -1.69 -7.52
N ALA A 146 -12.89 -0.38 -7.35
CA ALA A 146 -13.45 0.46 -8.41
C ALA A 146 -12.49 0.57 -9.62
N TYR A 147 -11.18 0.55 -9.39
CA TYR A 147 -10.18 0.53 -10.46
C TYR A 147 -10.13 -0.82 -11.19
N LYS A 148 -10.20 -1.96 -10.49
CA LYS A 148 -10.37 -3.28 -11.14
C LYS A 148 -11.63 -3.32 -12.01
N ALA A 149 -12.74 -2.76 -11.52
CA ALA A 149 -13.96 -2.63 -12.31
C ALA A 149 -13.75 -1.77 -13.57
N LEU A 150 -12.96 -0.69 -13.47
CA LEU A 150 -12.64 0.18 -14.61
C LEU A 150 -11.79 -0.57 -15.65
N LEU A 151 -10.79 -1.34 -15.25
CA LEU A 151 -9.99 -2.17 -16.16
C LEU A 151 -10.85 -3.19 -16.93
N LEU A 152 -11.81 -3.84 -16.25
CA LEU A 152 -12.78 -4.71 -16.92
C LEU A 152 -13.72 -3.92 -17.85
N ALA A 153 -14.01 -2.66 -17.54
CA ALA A 153 -14.80 -1.80 -18.40
C ALA A 153 -14.05 -1.46 -19.69
N ASP A 154 -12.75 -1.27 -19.60
CA ASP A 154 -11.87 -1.01 -20.74
C ASP A 154 -11.77 -2.30 -21.59
N ALA A 155 -11.61 -3.47 -20.96
CA ALA A 155 -11.65 -4.76 -21.66
C ALA A 155 -13.00 -5.05 -22.34
N LEU A 156 -14.11 -4.53 -21.82
CA LEU A 156 -15.44 -4.64 -22.46
C LEU A 156 -15.62 -3.68 -23.65
N ASP A 157 -14.86 -2.57 -23.68
CA ASP A 157 -14.92 -1.57 -24.74
C ASP A 157 -14.01 -1.93 -25.94
N ASP A 158 -12.98 -2.78 -25.72
CA ASP A 158 -12.00 -3.20 -26.73
C ASP A 158 -11.98 -4.74 -26.85
N ASP A 159 -12.36 -5.27 -28.02
CA ASP A 159 -12.40 -6.71 -28.31
C ASP A 159 -11.02 -7.35 -28.47
N SER A 160 -9.97 -6.54 -28.55
CA SER A 160 -8.58 -6.99 -28.62
C SER A 160 -7.91 -7.13 -27.25
N GLU A 161 -8.55 -6.64 -26.18
CA GLU A 161 -8.06 -6.77 -24.81
C GLU A 161 -8.14 -8.23 -24.31
N GLU A 162 -7.17 -8.62 -23.49
CA GLU A 162 -6.95 -10.01 -23.08
C GLU A 162 -8.16 -10.63 -22.37
N TYR A 163 -8.86 -9.83 -21.56
CA TYR A 163 -9.97 -10.29 -20.71
C TYR A 163 -11.37 -10.02 -21.30
N HIS A 164 -11.45 -9.66 -22.58
CA HIS A 164 -12.71 -9.26 -23.22
C HIS A 164 -13.80 -10.34 -23.12
N GLU A 165 -13.46 -11.58 -23.46
CA GLU A 165 -14.40 -12.69 -23.53
C GLU A 165 -14.92 -13.09 -22.15
N GLU A 166 -14.04 -13.17 -21.15
CA GLU A 166 -14.38 -13.49 -19.77
C GLU A 166 -15.25 -12.40 -19.13
N ALA A 167 -14.87 -11.13 -19.30
CA ALA A 167 -15.64 -10.00 -18.81
C ALA A 167 -17.02 -9.93 -19.47
N SER A 168 -17.07 -10.14 -20.79
CA SER A 168 -18.32 -10.17 -21.56
C SER A 168 -19.24 -11.31 -21.12
N GLY A 169 -18.68 -12.51 -20.92
CA GLY A 169 -19.41 -13.67 -20.42
C GLY A 169 -20.02 -13.43 -19.03
N SER A 170 -19.22 -12.91 -18.11
CA SER A 170 -19.64 -12.61 -16.74
C SER A 170 -20.73 -11.54 -16.67
N LEU A 171 -20.53 -10.43 -17.40
CA LEU A 171 -21.50 -9.35 -17.43
C LEU A 171 -22.81 -9.78 -18.11
N LYS A 172 -22.74 -10.56 -19.18
CA LYS A 172 -23.92 -11.14 -19.84
C LYS A 172 -24.72 -12.03 -18.89
N PHE A 173 -24.05 -12.88 -18.12
CA PHE A 173 -24.71 -13.69 -17.10
C PHE A 173 -25.43 -12.82 -16.07
N THR A 174 -24.78 -11.76 -15.59
CA THR A 174 -25.38 -10.80 -14.65
C THR A 174 -26.61 -10.09 -15.25
N ILE A 175 -26.53 -9.67 -16.51
CA ILE A 175 -27.64 -9.03 -17.23
C ILE A 175 -28.81 -10.02 -17.41
N GLN A 176 -28.54 -11.29 -17.72
CA GLN A 176 -29.57 -12.31 -17.85
C GLN A 176 -30.31 -12.58 -16.53
N GLY A 177 -29.67 -12.34 -15.39
CA GLY A 177 -30.30 -12.37 -14.07
C GLY A 177 -31.26 -11.20 -13.80
N GLN A 178 -31.25 -10.16 -14.63
CA GLN A 178 -32.15 -9.01 -14.49
C GLN A 178 -33.58 -9.33 -14.94
N ALA A 179 -34.56 -8.65 -14.34
CA ALA A 179 -35.94 -8.73 -14.79
C ALA A 179 -36.08 -8.32 -16.26
N LEU A 180 -36.87 -9.07 -17.03
CA LEU A 180 -37.03 -8.86 -18.48
C LEU A 180 -37.54 -7.43 -18.80
N GLU A 181 -38.42 -6.89 -17.95
CA GLU A 181 -38.97 -5.55 -18.10
C GLU A 181 -37.88 -4.47 -18.04
N GLU A 182 -36.90 -4.62 -17.14
CA GLU A 182 -35.80 -3.66 -16.98
C GLU A 182 -34.84 -3.73 -18.17
N ARG A 183 -34.54 -4.93 -18.68
CA ARG A 183 -33.72 -5.12 -19.89
C ARG A 183 -34.36 -4.46 -21.11
N ILE A 184 -35.67 -4.68 -21.33
CA ILE A 184 -36.42 -4.06 -22.42
C ILE A 184 -36.45 -2.53 -22.28
N LYS A 185 -36.61 -2.02 -21.05
CA LYS A 185 -36.67 -0.58 -20.77
C LYS A 185 -35.38 0.14 -21.14
N ILE A 186 -34.22 -0.43 -20.82
CA ILE A 186 -32.92 0.13 -21.21
C ILE A 186 -32.79 0.22 -22.73
N ILE A 187 -33.13 -0.86 -23.45
CA ILE A 187 -33.08 -0.90 -24.91
C ILE A 187 -34.00 0.16 -25.51
N ARG A 188 -35.25 0.25 -25.02
CA ARG A 188 -36.22 1.24 -25.50
C ARG A 188 -35.74 2.67 -25.25
N ASN A 189 -35.26 2.97 -24.05
CA ASN A 189 -34.73 4.30 -23.73
C ASN A 189 -33.56 4.67 -24.64
N ALA A 190 -32.70 3.71 -24.99
CA ALA A 190 -31.60 3.94 -25.92
C ALA A 190 -32.09 4.25 -27.34
N MET A 191 -33.10 3.51 -27.82
CA MET A 191 -33.76 3.79 -29.09
C MET A 191 -34.42 5.17 -29.11
N ASP A 192 -35.15 5.52 -28.05
CA ASP A 192 -35.88 6.80 -27.93
C ASP A 192 -34.93 8.01 -27.82
N ALA A 193 -33.76 7.83 -27.19
CA ALA A 193 -32.72 8.86 -27.09
C ALA A 193 -31.99 9.12 -28.42
N GLY A 194 -32.35 8.43 -29.51
CA GLY A 194 -31.69 8.59 -30.80
C GLY A 194 -30.23 8.15 -30.76
N LEU A 195 -29.86 7.23 -29.87
CA LEU A 195 -28.51 6.64 -29.80
C LEU A 195 -28.18 5.75 -31.02
N GLN A 196 -28.99 5.82 -32.10
CA GLN A 196 -28.74 5.25 -33.43
C GLN A 196 -27.55 5.90 -34.18
N ASN A 197 -26.83 6.84 -33.56
CA ASN A 197 -25.64 7.48 -34.12
C ASN A 197 -24.31 6.89 -33.60
N ALA A 198 -24.30 5.69 -33.01
CA ALA A 198 -23.22 4.80 -33.37
C ALA A 198 -23.65 4.25 -34.73
N SER A 199 -22.92 4.61 -35.78
CA SER A 199 -23.25 4.17 -37.12
C SER A 199 -23.48 2.66 -37.13
N ASP A 200 -24.30 2.15 -38.04
CA ASP A 200 -24.35 0.72 -38.40
C ASP A 200 -22.95 0.14 -38.77
N ALA A 201 -21.89 0.98 -38.76
CA ALA A 201 -20.48 0.65 -38.97
C ALA A 201 -19.59 0.74 -37.71
N ASP A 202 -20.05 1.25 -36.55
CA ASP A 202 -19.25 1.38 -35.30
C ASP A 202 -19.73 0.48 -34.14
N LEU A 203 -20.94 -0.10 -34.22
CA LEU A 203 -21.32 -1.18 -33.32
C LEU A 203 -20.95 -2.50 -33.99
N ASP A 204 -19.84 -3.10 -33.57
CA ASP A 204 -19.46 -4.43 -34.00
C ASP A 204 -20.61 -5.42 -33.66
N PRO A 205 -21.16 -6.17 -34.64
CA PRO A 205 -22.08 -7.26 -34.39
C PRO A 205 -21.59 -8.32 -33.38
N ALA A 206 -20.28 -8.35 -33.08
CA ALA A 206 -19.67 -9.19 -32.06
C ALA A 206 -20.01 -8.75 -30.62
N LEU A 207 -20.23 -7.45 -30.37
CA LEU A 207 -20.50 -6.93 -29.03
C LEU A 207 -22.00 -6.94 -28.71
N ASP A 208 -22.38 -7.59 -27.61
CA ASP A 208 -23.78 -7.68 -27.17
C ASP A 208 -24.31 -6.27 -26.82
N VAL A 209 -25.30 -5.78 -27.58
CA VAL A 209 -25.91 -4.45 -27.38
C VAL A 209 -26.36 -4.22 -25.94
N GLU A 210 -26.80 -5.28 -25.23
CA GLU A 210 -27.15 -5.15 -23.83
C GLU A 210 -25.92 -4.80 -22.95
N ILE A 211 -24.77 -5.44 -23.16
CA ILE A 211 -23.53 -5.16 -22.43
C ILE A 211 -23.18 -3.67 -22.52
N ALA A 212 -23.07 -3.15 -23.74
CA ALA A 212 -22.71 -1.76 -23.99
C ALA A 212 -23.70 -0.78 -23.33
N LEU A 213 -24.99 -1.05 -23.43
CA LEU A 213 -26.03 -0.20 -22.84
C LEU A 213 -26.00 -0.23 -21.30
N TRP A 214 -25.84 -1.39 -20.68
CA TRP A 214 -25.77 -1.50 -19.22
C TRP A 214 -24.50 -0.86 -18.65
N LEU A 215 -23.36 -1.07 -19.31
CA LEU A 215 -22.09 -0.47 -18.96
C LEU A 215 -22.17 1.06 -18.99
N LYS A 216 -22.64 1.62 -20.12
CA LYS A 216 -22.78 3.06 -20.32
C LYS A 216 -23.84 3.71 -19.41
N THR A 217 -24.98 3.05 -19.22
CA THR A 217 -26.13 3.65 -18.50
C THR A 217 -25.97 3.57 -16.98
N HIS A 218 -25.34 2.51 -16.48
CA HIS A 218 -25.26 2.24 -15.05
C HIS A 218 -23.83 2.16 -14.54
N TYR A 219 -23.09 1.14 -14.97
CA TYR A 219 -21.89 0.72 -14.25
C TYR A 219 -20.76 1.75 -14.35
N ARG A 220 -20.54 2.36 -15.52
CA ARG A 220 -19.47 3.34 -15.72
C ARG A 220 -19.64 4.60 -14.88
N LEU A 221 -20.86 5.10 -14.74
CA LEU A 221 -21.12 6.22 -13.84
C LEU A 221 -20.93 5.85 -12.37
N ILE A 222 -21.33 4.64 -11.95
CA ILE A 222 -21.08 4.14 -10.58
C ILE A 222 -19.57 4.06 -10.31
N MET A 223 -18.78 3.52 -11.26
CA MET A 223 -17.32 3.42 -11.17
C MET A 223 -16.68 4.77 -10.94
N TYR A 224 -16.95 5.77 -11.80
CA TYR A 224 -16.38 7.11 -11.65
C TYR A 224 -16.76 7.77 -10.31
N ARG A 225 -18.02 7.64 -9.87
CA ARG A 225 -18.47 8.19 -8.58
C ARG A 225 -17.73 7.55 -7.40
N LEU A 226 -17.60 6.23 -7.38
CA LEU A 226 -16.90 5.51 -6.31
C LEU A 226 -15.40 5.79 -6.32
N LEU A 227 -14.76 5.70 -7.50
CA LEU A 227 -13.32 5.91 -7.64
C LEU A 227 -12.91 7.32 -7.22
N THR A 228 -13.56 8.35 -7.77
CA THR A 228 -13.22 9.76 -7.47
C THR A 228 -13.49 10.12 -6.01
N ARG A 229 -14.61 9.66 -5.44
CA ARG A 229 -14.93 9.88 -4.02
C ARG A 229 -13.92 9.18 -3.10
N SER A 230 -13.51 7.97 -3.43
CA SER A 230 -12.55 7.19 -2.64
C SER A 230 -11.15 7.80 -2.70
N LEU A 231 -10.67 8.16 -3.89
CA LEU A 231 -9.39 8.84 -4.08
C LEU A 231 -9.32 10.19 -3.36
N LEU A 232 -10.42 10.95 -3.34
CA LEU A 232 -10.52 12.20 -2.58
C LEU A 232 -10.29 11.93 -1.09
N LEU A 233 -10.96 10.92 -0.52
CA LEU A 233 -10.83 10.55 0.91
C LEU A 233 -9.43 10.04 1.26
N CYS A 234 -8.73 9.43 0.30
CA CYS A 234 -7.32 9.06 0.39
C CYS A 234 -6.36 10.24 0.20
N ASN A 235 -6.85 11.45 -0.10
CA ASN A 235 -6.06 12.65 -0.39
C ASN A 235 -5.18 12.55 -1.66
N CYS A 236 -5.56 11.68 -2.61
CA CYS A 236 -4.93 11.57 -3.94
C CYS A 236 -5.50 12.65 -4.89
N LEU A 237 -5.24 13.92 -4.60
CA LEU A 237 -6.00 15.03 -5.19
C LEU A 237 -5.75 15.21 -6.69
N ARG A 238 -4.52 15.00 -7.16
CA ARG A 238 -4.17 15.04 -8.58
C ARG A 238 -4.89 13.93 -9.36
N THR A 239 -4.83 12.69 -8.87
CA THR A 239 -5.51 11.55 -9.51
C THR A 239 -7.03 11.71 -9.45
N THR A 240 -7.56 12.21 -8.33
CA THR A 240 -8.99 12.55 -8.19
C THR A 240 -9.41 13.53 -9.28
N TYR A 241 -8.65 14.61 -9.49
CA TYR A 241 -8.94 15.59 -10.53
C TYR A 241 -9.02 14.95 -11.93
N ALA A 242 -8.06 14.09 -12.27
CA ALA A 242 -7.99 13.42 -13.57
C ALA A 242 -9.24 12.57 -13.85
N TYR A 243 -9.63 11.69 -12.92
CA TYR A 243 -10.81 10.85 -13.11
C TYR A 243 -12.13 11.63 -13.04
N ILE A 244 -12.19 12.76 -12.32
CA ILE A 244 -13.35 13.67 -12.40
C ILE A 244 -13.48 14.25 -13.79
N GLN A 245 -12.38 14.68 -14.43
CA GLN A 245 -12.45 15.22 -15.80
C GLN A 245 -12.91 14.15 -16.79
N GLN A 246 -12.39 12.92 -16.69
CA GLN A 246 -12.81 11.80 -17.53
C GLN A 246 -14.30 11.49 -17.33
N GLY A 247 -14.74 11.36 -16.07
CA GLY A 247 -16.14 11.09 -15.75
C GLY A 247 -17.09 12.19 -16.24
N LEU A 248 -16.75 13.47 -16.04
CA LEU A 248 -17.57 14.60 -16.50
C LEU A 248 -17.52 14.80 -18.03
N THR A 249 -16.54 14.24 -18.73
CA THR A 249 -16.55 14.21 -20.21
C THR A 249 -17.67 13.31 -20.72
N LEU A 250 -17.96 12.21 -20.00
CA LEU A 250 -19.01 11.26 -20.34
C LEU A 250 -20.37 11.62 -19.70
N TYR A 251 -20.36 12.24 -18.52
CA TYR A 251 -21.52 12.54 -17.71
C TYR A 251 -21.46 13.98 -17.16
N SER A 252 -21.53 14.97 -18.06
CA SER A 252 -21.27 16.38 -17.75
C SER A 252 -22.13 17.00 -16.64
N GLU A 253 -23.38 16.56 -16.55
CA GLU A 253 -24.38 17.08 -15.60
C GLU A 253 -24.54 16.18 -14.36
N ASP A 254 -23.63 15.22 -14.12
CA ASP A 254 -23.76 14.32 -12.98
C ASP A 254 -23.59 15.06 -11.64
N PRO A 255 -24.62 15.08 -10.77
CA PRO A 255 -24.57 15.89 -9.55
C PRO A 255 -23.53 15.38 -8.54
N GLN A 256 -23.24 14.07 -8.51
CA GLN A 256 -22.27 13.51 -7.57
C GLN A 256 -20.83 13.81 -8.03
N LEU A 257 -20.52 13.66 -9.31
CA LEU A 257 -19.19 14.05 -9.83
C LEU A 257 -18.93 15.55 -9.68
N LEU A 258 -19.95 16.40 -9.91
CA LEU A 258 -19.86 17.83 -9.64
C LEU A 258 -19.69 18.14 -8.15
N GLU A 259 -20.31 17.38 -7.26
CA GLU A 259 -20.10 17.48 -5.82
C GLU A 259 -18.66 17.10 -5.43
N VAL A 260 -18.13 15.97 -5.92
CA VAL A 260 -16.74 15.58 -5.65
C VAL A 260 -15.77 16.63 -6.18
N LYS A 261 -16.06 17.24 -7.34
CA LYS A 261 -15.27 18.35 -7.89
C LYS A 261 -15.26 19.56 -6.95
N HIS A 262 -16.40 19.92 -6.39
CA HIS A 262 -16.48 21.00 -5.39
C HIS A 262 -15.72 20.64 -4.11
N ASP A 263 -15.88 19.42 -3.59
CA ASP A 263 -15.20 18.95 -2.39
C ASP A 263 -13.67 18.93 -2.58
N LEU A 264 -13.18 18.49 -3.73
CA LEU A 264 -11.77 18.58 -4.14
C LEU A 264 -11.25 20.02 -4.05
N TYR A 265 -12.01 20.99 -4.56
CA TYR A 265 -11.58 22.40 -4.56
C TYR A 265 -11.51 22.94 -3.13
N SER A 266 -12.44 22.52 -2.27
CA SER A 266 -12.42 22.80 -0.84
C SER A 266 -11.16 22.23 -0.18
N GLU A 267 -10.79 20.98 -0.44
CA GLU A 267 -9.58 20.38 0.12
C GLU A 267 -8.29 21.07 -0.37
N VAL A 268 -8.18 21.40 -1.66
CA VAL A 268 -7.02 22.14 -2.19
C VAL A 268 -6.91 23.52 -1.55
N ALA A 269 -8.02 24.23 -1.36
CA ALA A 269 -8.02 25.55 -0.72
C ALA A 269 -7.59 25.48 0.75
N LYS A 270 -8.04 24.45 1.50
CA LYS A 270 -7.60 24.20 2.87
C LYS A 270 -6.08 23.98 2.95
N LEU A 271 -5.53 23.11 2.10
CA LEU A 271 -4.09 22.82 2.06
C LEU A 271 -3.25 24.07 1.75
N ARG A 272 -3.76 24.94 0.86
CA ARG A 272 -3.09 26.19 0.48
C ARG A 272 -3.32 27.34 1.45
N LYS A 273 -4.24 27.20 2.41
CA LYS A 273 -4.73 28.27 3.29
C LYS A 273 -5.29 29.46 2.49
N THR A 274 -5.96 29.17 1.37
CA THR A 274 -6.57 30.16 0.46
C THR A 274 -8.09 30.06 0.48
N ALA A 275 -8.77 31.05 -0.11
CA ALA A 275 -10.21 30.95 -0.35
C ALA A 275 -10.50 29.91 -1.45
N THR A 276 -11.64 29.22 -1.36
CA THR A 276 -12.09 28.23 -2.36
C THR A 276 -12.35 28.80 -3.75
N ALA A 277 -12.50 30.13 -3.85
CA ALA A 277 -12.72 30.84 -5.11
C ALA A 277 -11.43 31.12 -5.91
N GLU A 278 -10.24 30.80 -5.37
CA GLU A 278 -9.00 30.94 -6.14
C GLU A 278 -8.89 29.87 -7.23
N PRO A 279 -8.25 30.18 -8.37
CA PRO A 279 -7.97 29.18 -9.39
C PRO A 279 -7.19 27.99 -8.81
N LEU A 280 -7.61 26.78 -9.20
CA LEU A 280 -6.83 25.60 -8.88
C LEU A 280 -5.39 25.75 -9.41
N PRO A 281 -4.39 25.21 -8.69
CA PRO A 281 -3.06 24.98 -9.26
C PRO A 281 -3.16 24.19 -10.56
N ARG A 282 -2.07 24.17 -11.34
CA ARG A 282 -2.01 23.24 -12.48
C ARG A 282 -2.16 21.83 -11.93
N PRO A 283 -2.82 20.90 -12.64
CA PRO A 283 -3.05 19.54 -12.15
C PRO A 283 -1.77 18.86 -11.63
N ASN A 284 -0.64 19.05 -12.30
CA ASN A 284 0.65 18.48 -11.90
C ASN A 284 1.22 19.05 -10.59
N ASP A 285 0.73 20.22 -10.15
CA ASP A 285 1.13 20.85 -8.88
C ASP A 285 0.24 20.38 -7.71
N LEU A 286 -0.80 19.57 -7.97
CA LEU A 286 -1.66 19.01 -6.91
C LEU A 286 -0.95 17.85 -6.21
N PRO A 287 -1.06 17.74 -4.87
CA PRO A 287 -0.53 16.59 -4.15
C PRO A 287 -1.31 15.33 -4.51
N ASP A 288 -0.64 14.18 -4.45
CA ASP A 288 -1.22 12.89 -4.83
C ASP A 288 -0.89 11.78 -3.82
N GLY A 289 -0.45 12.18 -2.63
CA GLY A 289 -0.16 11.32 -1.50
C GLY A 289 -0.98 11.72 -0.28
N GLY A 290 -1.39 10.72 0.48
CA GLY A 290 -2.13 10.87 1.72
C GLY A 290 -1.79 9.80 2.74
N LEU A 291 -2.64 9.72 3.75
CA LEU A 291 -2.56 8.70 4.80
C LEU A 291 -3.89 7.95 4.86
N VAL A 292 -3.82 6.64 4.95
CA VAL A 292 -4.97 5.74 5.18
C VAL A 292 -4.78 4.96 6.48
N ARG A 293 -5.79 4.17 6.85
CA ARG A 293 -5.77 3.38 8.08
C ARG A 293 -4.67 2.32 8.01
N ARG A 294 -3.95 2.14 9.12
CA ARG A 294 -2.91 1.11 9.30
C ARG A 294 -3.40 0.16 10.38
N GLU A 295 -4.10 -0.90 10.01
CA GLU A 295 -4.73 -1.84 10.95
C GLU A 295 -4.80 -3.25 10.37
N ILE A 296 -5.08 -4.24 11.20
CA ILE A 296 -5.41 -5.58 10.73
C ILE A 296 -6.84 -5.54 10.21
N TYR A 297 -7.00 -5.75 8.90
CA TYR A 297 -8.31 -5.77 8.28
C TYR A 297 -9.18 -6.91 8.86
N PRO A 298 -10.49 -6.72 9.07
CA PRO A 298 -11.33 -7.73 9.73
C PRO A 298 -11.36 -9.10 9.07
N TRP A 299 -11.20 -9.16 7.74
CA TRP A 299 -11.14 -10.39 6.94
C TRP A 299 -9.70 -10.89 6.71
N ASN A 300 -8.68 -10.26 7.31
CA ASN A 300 -7.31 -10.76 7.25
C ASN A 300 -7.13 -11.85 8.32
N ASP A 301 -7.19 -13.10 7.90
CA ASP A 301 -6.98 -14.30 8.72
C ASP A 301 -5.53 -14.80 8.72
N ARG A 302 -4.61 -14.05 8.11
CA ARG A 302 -3.22 -14.47 7.88
C ARG A 302 -2.19 -13.77 8.76
N GLU A 303 -2.58 -12.68 9.44
CA GLU A 303 -1.68 -12.03 10.39
C GLU A 303 -1.48 -12.95 11.62
N PRO A 304 -0.24 -13.38 11.92
CA PRO A 304 -0.02 -14.36 12.97
C PRO A 304 -0.12 -13.76 14.38
N ASP A 305 -0.52 -14.60 15.33
CA ASP A 305 -0.25 -14.32 16.74
C ASP A 305 1.22 -14.63 17.04
N ARG A 306 2.07 -13.61 16.86
CA ARG A 306 3.52 -13.72 17.04
C ARG A 306 3.94 -14.14 18.44
N ILE A 307 3.11 -13.93 19.47
CA ILE A 307 3.40 -14.37 20.83
C ILE A 307 3.07 -15.85 20.98
N ALA A 308 1.94 -16.30 20.44
CA ALA A 308 1.56 -17.71 20.44
C ALA A 308 2.52 -18.58 19.61
N GLU A 309 3.16 -18.01 18.58
CA GLU A 309 4.08 -18.71 17.68
C GLU A 309 5.58 -18.56 18.04
N LEU A 310 5.90 -18.18 19.28
CA LEU A 310 7.27 -17.98 19.75
C LEU A 310 8.21 -19.18 19.52
N GLU A 311 7.72 -20.41 19.64
CA GLU A 311 8.53 -21.61 19.40
C GLU A 311 9.01 -21.67 17.94
N HIS A 312 8.11 -21.38 17.00
CA HIS A 312 8.45 -21.36 15.58
C HIS A 312 9.41 -20.22 15.24
N ILE A 313 9.15 -19.02 15.75
CA ILE A 313 10.06 -17.87 15.58
C ILE A 313 11.45 -18.17 16.16
N ASN A 314 11.53 -18.88 17.29
CA ASN A 314 12.81 -19.29 17.86
C ASN A 314 13.55 -20.36 17.02
N MET A 315 12.83 -21.21 16.28
CA MET A 315 13.47 -22.08 15.28
C MET A 315 14.14 -21.24 14.18
N LEU A 316 13.43 -20.24 13.64
CA LEU A 316 14.00 -19.31 12.65
C LEU A 316 15.19 -18.51 13.20
N MET A 317 15.11 -18.02 14.43
CA MET A 317 16.22 -17.33 15.10
C MET A 317 17.45 -18.23 15.24
N ASN A 318 17.26 -19.53 15.46
CA ASN A 318 18.36 -20.48 15.61
C ASN A 318 19.13 -20.73 14.30
N ASP A 319 18.50 -20.51 13.14
CA ASP A 319 19.16 -20.62 11.84
C ASP A 319 20.16 -19.50 11.60
N VAL A 320 19.95 -18.32 12.22
CA VAL A 320 20.83 -17.14 12.09
C VAL A 320 21.66 -16.86 13.35
N SER A 321 21.32 -17.47 14.49
CA SER A 321 22.06 -17.32 15.74
C SER A 321 21.88 -18.46 16.75
N GLY A 322 22.99 -19.11 17.09
CA GLY A 322 23.07 -20.06 18.20
C GLY A 322 23.07 -19.42 19.60
N LYS A 323 23.15 -18.09 19.72
CA LYS A 323 23.26 -17.37 21.01
C LYS A 323 22.07 -16.50 21.36
N LEU A 324 21.12 -16.35 20.44
CA LEU A 324 19.94 -15.51 20.63
C LEU A 324 18.66 -16.35 20.71
N GLU A 325 17.66 -15.78 21.36
CA GLU A 325 16.28 -16.27 21.41
C GLU A 325 15.31 -15.10 21.40
N VAL A 326 14.10 -15.33 20.94
CA VAL A 326 13.02 -14.35 20.92
C VAL A 326 12.09 -14.62 22.09
N ARG A 327 11.72 -13.58 22.84
CA ARG A 327 10.81 -13.66 23.98
C ARG A 327 9.76 -12.55 23.91
N ALA A 328 8.62 -12.77 24.57
CA ALA A 328 7.67 -11.68 24.81
C ALA A 328 8.25 -10.71 25.86
N VAL A 329 8.08 -9.43 25.63
CA VAL A 329 8.56 -8.35 26.50
C VAL A 329 7.52 -7.24 26.61
N ASP A 330 7.34 -6.73 27.82
CA ASP A 330 6.46 -5.61 28.10
C ASP A 330 7.18 -4.29 27.88
N LEU A 331 6.73 -3.54 26.87
CA LEU A 331 7.30 -2.24 26.52
C LEU A 331 6.42 -1.09 27.03
N PRO A 332 7.02 0.06 27.39
CA PRO A 332 6.23 1.23 27.75
C PRO A 332 5.43 1.75 26.54
N PRO A 333 4.23 2.30 26.76
CA PRO A 333 3.45 2.93 25.69
C PRO A 333 4.21 4.13 25.12
N LEU A 334 4.26 4.22 23.79
CA LEU A 334 5.01 5.27 23.09
C LEU A 334 4.29 6.64 23.08
N THR A 335 3.05 6.71 23.60
CA THR A 335 2.31 7.97 23.77
C THR A 335 2.79 8.81 24.95
N GLY A 336 3.64 8.23 25.82
CA GLY A 336 4.13 8.90 27.03
C GLY A 336 3.14 8.91 28.21
N ASP A 337 1.97 8.28 28.04
CA ASP A 337 0.99 8.11 29.12
C ASP A 337 1.39 6.97 30.07
N THR A 338 0.88 6.98 31.31
CA THR A 338 1.03 5.86 32.25
C THR A 338 0.10 4.68 31.92
N ALA A 339 -0.24 4.49 30.64
CA ALA A 339 -1.05 3.38 30.19
C ALA A 339 -0.34 2.05 30.46
N SER A 340 -1.10 0.95 30.50
CA SER A 340 -0.56 -0.39 30.67
C SER A 340 0.55 -0.66 29.64
N PRO A 341 1.59 -1.42 30.01
CA PRO A 341 2.62 -1.81 29.07
C PRO A 341 2.03 -2.55 27.87
N VAL A 342 2.67 -2.40 26.73
CA VAL A 342 2.33 -3.09 25.49
C VAL A 342 3.27 -4.28 25.34
N THR A 343 2.72 -5.49 25.35
CA THR A 343 3.51 -6.70 25.11
C THR A 343 3.88 -6.80 23.62
N GLN A 344 5.17 -6.94 23.35
CA GLN A 344 5.75 -7.13 22.01
C GLN A 344 6.80 -8.25 22.07
N LEU A 345 7.47 -8.52 20.95
CA LEU A 345 8.63 -9.40 20.90
C LEU A 345 9.92 -8.61 21.17
N GLY A 346 10.91 -9.30 21.74
CA GLY A 346 12.27 -8.81 21.89
C GLY A 346 13.28 -9.95 21.76
N VAL A 347 14.52 -9.62 21.47
CA VAL A 347 15.61 -10.58 21.30
C VAL A 347 16.45 -10.62 22.57
N PHE A 348 16.81 -11.80 23.07
CA PHE A 348 17.52 -12.00 24.33
C PHE A 348 18.71 -12.94 24.15
N ALA A 349 19.73 -12.75 24.99
CA ALA A 349 20.93 -13.59 24.97
C ALA A 349 20.72 -14.91 25.73
N LYS A 350 20.98 -16.05 25.07
CA LYS A 350 20.96 -17.41 25.69
C LYS A 350 22.17 -17.66 26.60
N ALA A 351 23.24 -16.89 26.43
CA ALA A 351 24.49 -17.00 27.15
C ALA A 351 25.21 -15.65 27.20
N ASP A 352 26.25 -15.54 28.03
CA ASP A 352 27.13 -14.37 28.03
C ASP A 352 27.79 -14.18 26.65
N ILE A 353 27.77 -12.93 26.17
CA ILE A 353 28.33 -12.50 24.89
C ILE A 353 29.48 -11.53 25.18
N ALA A 354 30.64 -11.81 24.58
CA ALA A 354 31.82 -10.99 24.75
C ALA A 354 31.73 -9.67 23.93
N PRO A 355 32.36 -8.58 24.39
CA PRO A 355 32.48 -7.37 23.58
C PRO A 355 33.13 -7.66 22.21
N GLY A 356 32.55 -7.14 21.13
CA GLY A 356 33.02 -7.33 19.75
C GLY A 356 32.62 -8.66 19.11
N GLU A 357 31.94 -9.55 19.84
CA GLU A 357 31.48 -10.82 19.29
C GLU A 357 30.30 -10.61 18.31
N VAL A 358 30.37 -11.24 17.14
CA VAL A 358 29.26 -11.31 16.17
C VAL A 358 28.24 -12.33 16.68
N ILE A 359 26.98 -11.91 16.79
CA ILE A 359 25.91 -12.70 17.43
C ILE A 359 24.72 -12.98 16.54
N LEU A 360 24.67 -12.38 15.35
CA LEU A 360 23.66 -12.65 14.32
C LEU A 360 24.32 -12.42 12.96
N ASP A 361 24.07 -13.32 12.01
CA ASP A 361 24.46 -13.21 10.61
C ASP A 361 23.28 -13.70 9.76
N GLU A 362 22.48 -12.76 9.24
CA GLU A 362 21.23 -13.03 8.54
C GLU A 362 21.33 -12.55 7.10
N LYS A 363 21.16 -13.47 6.15
CA LYS A 363 21.01 -13.14 4.74
C LYS A 363 19.53 -12.98 4.41
N SER A 364 19.22 -12.04 3.52
CA SER A 364 17.87 -11.85 3.01
C SER A 364 17.88 -11.86 1.48
N LEU A 365 16.81 -12.43 0.91
CA LEU A 365 16.48 -12.36 -0.52
C LEU A 365 15.40 -11.32 -0.80
N LEU A 366 14.69 -10.88 0.23
CA LEU A 366 13.75 -9.76 0.16
C LEU A 366 14.53 -8.44 0.20
N THR A 367 15.26 -8.19 -0.90
CA THR A 367 16.06 -6.99 -1.12
C THR A 367 15.59 -6.21 -2.35
N ALA A 368 15.75 -4.90 -2.27
CA ALA A 368 15.41 -3.94 -3.30
C ALA A 368 16.56 -2.95 -3.45
N ASN A 369 16.88 -2.58 -4.69
CA ASN A 369 17.84 -1.54 -4.97
C ASN A 369 17.34 -0.68 -6.13
N ASN A 370 17.54 0.63 -6.00
CA ASN A 370 17.34 1.55 -7.11
C ASN A 370 18.65 1.49 -7.92
N LYS A 371 18.74 0.65 -8.97
CA LYS A 371 19.92 0.41 -9.84
C LYS A 371 20.44 1.70 -10.51
N LEU A 372 20.86 2.68 -9.72
CA LEU A 372 21.06 4.06 -10.12
C LEU A 372 22.47 4.35 -10.64
N GLN A 373 23.40 3.38 -10.59
CA GLN A 373 24.73 3.38 -11.23
C GLN A 373 25.65 2.26 -10.72
N ASP A 374 25.30 1.56 -9.64
CA ASP A 374 26.18 0.62 -8.95
C ASP A 374 25.98 -0.84 -9.38
N ALA A 375 27.07 -1.59 -9.47
CA ALA A 375 27.06 -3.02 -9.77
C ALA A 375 26.74 -3.81 -8.50
N LEU A 376 25.47 -4.10 -8.27
CA LEU A 376 24.98 -4.83 -7.09
C LEU A 376 24.49 -6.24 -7.47
N CYS A 377 24.68 -7.18 -6.56
CA CYS A 377 24.12 -8.53 -6.66
C CYS A 377 22.59 -8.47 -6.64
N ASP A 378 21.91 -9.15 -7.57
CA ASP A 378 20.44 -9.06 -7.64
C ASP A 378 19.74 -9.64 -6.39
N ALA A 379 20.34 -10.66 -5.76
CA ALA A 379 19.74 -11.34 -4.61
C ALA A 379 19.97 -10.62 -3.28
N CYS A 380 21.22 -10.37 -2.91
CA CYS A 380 21.57 -9.83 -1.60
C CYS A 380 21.88 -8.33 -1.61
N SER A 381 21.91 -7.71 -2.79
CA SER A 381 22.29 -6.31 -3.01
C SER A 381 23.66 -5.93 -2.46
N ALA A 382 24.58 -6.89 -2.30
CA ALA A 382 25.99 -6.62 -2.02
C ALA A 382 26.69 -6.06 -3.27
N ASP A 383 27.76 -5.29 -3.06
CA ASP A 383 28.61 -4.81 -4.14
C ASP A 383 29.23 -6.00 -4.89
N LEU A 384 29.07 -6.02 -6.21
CA LEU A 384 29.67 -7.06 -7.05
C LEU A 384 31.19 -6.85 -7.15
N PRO A 385 31.98 -7.93 -7.20
CA PRO A 385 33.41 -7.84 -7.46
C PRO A 385 33.72 -7.15 -8.80
N GLU A 386 34.92 -6.58 -8.93
CA GLU A 386 35.38 -6.04 -10.20
C GLU A 386 35.49 -7.16 -11.26
N VAL A 387 35.00 -6.91 -12.48
CA VAL A 387 35.03 -7.88 -13.57
C VAL A 387 36.47 -8.34 -13.84
N GLY A 388 36.69 -9.65 -13.76
CA GLY A 388 38.02 -10.26 -13.95
C GLY A 388 38.87 -10.36 -12.69
N SER A 389 38.37 -9.92 -11.52
CA SER A 389 38.99 -10.23 -10.23
C SER A 389 38.89 -11.73 -9.90
N LYS A 390 39.62 -12.17 -8.87
CA LYS A 390 39.53 -13.57 -8.41
C LYS A 390 38.14 -13.88 -7.86
N GLU A 391 37.54 -12.92 -7.17
CA GLU A 391 36.21 -13.01 -6.56
C GLU A 391 35.10 -12.98 -7.62
N TRP A 392 35.33 -12.32 -8.75
CA TRP A 392 34.40 -12.38 -9.90
C TRP A 392 34.25 -13.81 -10.46
N ALA A 393 35.23 -14.69 -10.27
CA ALA A 393 35.13 -16.08 -10.70
C ALA A 393 34.04 -16.88 -9.96
N GLU A 394 33.56 -16.38 -8.82
CA GLU A 394 32.44 -16.96 -8.06
C GLU A 394 31.08 -16.35 -8.46
N ALA A 395 31.09 -15.25 -9.23
CA ALA A 395 29.86 -14.62 -9.69
C ALA A 395 29.17 -15.48 -10.75
N VAL A 396 27.85 -15.54 -10.66
CA VAL A 396 27.00 -16.30 -11.59
C VAL A 396 26.14 -15.32 -12.37
N VAL A 397 26.10 -15.48 -13.69
CA VAL A 397 25.27 -14.66 -14.58
C VAL A 397 24.12 -15.51 -15.08
N CYS A 398 22.89 -15.03 -14.94
CA CYS A 398 21.74 -15.71 -15.51
C CYS A 398 21.84 -15.71 -17.04
N ALA A 399 21.76 -16.89 -17.66
CA ALA A 399 21.91 -17.03 -19.10
C ALA A 399 20.74 -16.43 -19.91
N GLU A 400 19.60 -16.18 -19.27
CA GLU A 400 18.38 -15.71 -19.94
C GLU A 400 18.21 -14.19 -19.91
N CYS A 401 18.61 -13.54 -18.81
CA CYS A 401 18.38 -12.10 -18.60
C CYS A 401 19.60 -11.32 -18.10
N ASP A 402 20.79 -11.92 -18.12
CA ASP A 402 22.09 -11.30 -17.84
C ASP A 402 22.25 -10.64 -16.44
N VAL A 403 21.29 -10.81 -15.53
CA VAL A 403 21.44 -10.38 -14.13
C VAL A 403 22.53 -11.18 -13.44
N VAL A 404 23.26 -10.50 -12.56
CA VAL A 404 24.47 -11.03 -11.91
C VAL A 404 24.22 -11.29 -10.44
N PHE A 405 24.66 -12.46 -9.99
CA PHE A 405 24.64 -12.90 -8.61
C PHE A 405 26.08 -13.04 -8.11
N CYS A 406 26.36 -12.62 -6.87
CA CYS A 406 27.73 -12.63 -6.35
C CYS A 406 28.27 -14.03 -6.00
N SER A 407 27.41 -15.06 -5.98
CA SER A 407 27.77 -16.44 -5.64
C SER A 407 26.73 -17.44 -6.11
N ASP A 408 27.12 -18.72 -6.21
CA ASP A 408 26.20 -19.85 -6.42
C ASP A 408 25.04 -19.85 -5.41
N TRP A 409 25.32 -19.53 -4.15
CA TRP A 409 24.27 -19.44 -3.12
C TRP A 409 23.21 -18.40 -3.49
N CYS A 410 23.63 -17.20 -3.93
CA CYS A 410 22.69 -16.14 -4.33
C CYS A 410 21.88 -16.55 -5.56
N PHE A 411 22.52 -17.19 -6.54
CA PHE A 411 21.85 -17.64 -7.76
C PHE A 411 20.81 -18.74 -7.48
N GLU A 412 21.20 -19.80 -6.77
CA GLU A 412 20.33 -20.93 -6.48
C GLU A 412 19.15 -20.51 -5.60
N ASN A 413 19.40 -19.72 -4.54
CA ASN A 413 18.32 -19.25 -3.69
C ASN A 413 17.42 -18.24 -4.40
N ALA A 414 17.95 -17.38 -5.28
CA ALA A 414 17.12 -16.51 -6.11
C ALA A 414 16.22 -17.32 -7.04
N ARG A 415 16.76 -18.36 -7.69
CA ARG A 415 16.01 -19.27 -8.57
C ARG A 415 14.87 -19.96 -7.83
N ASP A 416 15.09 -20.37 -6.59
CA ASP A 416 14.09 -21.08 -5.80
C ASP A 416 13.11 -20.12 -5.09
N SER A 417 13.41 -18.82 -5.03
CA SER A 417 12.61 -17.87 -4.25
C SER A 417 11.87 -16.83 -5.06
N TYR A 418 12.44 -16.17 -6.08
CA TYR A 418 11.76 -15.06 -6.78
C TYR A 418 12.11 -14.93 -8.27
N HIS A 419 13.29 -15.41 -8.66
CA HIS A 419 13.87 -15.09 -9.96
C HIS A 419 13.04 -15.60 -11.15
N PRO A 420 12.41 -16.79 -11.12
CA PRO A 420 11.53 -17.26 -12.18
C PRO A 420 10.39 -16.29 -12.50
N ALA A 421 9.83 -15.62 -11.49
CA ALA A 421 8.77 -14.63 -11.71
C ALA A 421 9.27 -13.35 -12.40
N LEU A 422 10.56 -13.02 -12.32
CA LEU A 422 11.14 -11.78 -12.86
C LEU A 422 12.02 -11.98 -14.11
N CYS A 423 12.51 -13.20 -14.33
CA CYS A 423 13.51 -13.52 -15.36
C CYS A 423 13.01 -13.10 -16.76
N GLY A 424 13.75 -12.21 -17.41
CA GLY A 424 13.45 -11.76 -18.78
C GLY A 424 12.22 -10.85 -18.93
N LYS A 425 11.54 -10.45 -17.84
CA LYS A 425 10.28 -9.70 -17.89
C LYS A 425 10.42 -8.16 -17.82
N ASP A 426 11.66 -7.65 -17.80
CA ASP A 426 12.04 -6.23 -17.68
C ASP A 426 11.22 -5.43 -16.64
N VAL A 427 10.85 -6.09 -15.53
CA VAL A 427 10.06 -5.48 -14.44
C VAL A 427 10.84 -4.34 -13.78
N ASP A 428 12.17 -4.42 -13.81
CA ASP A 428 13.07 -3.38 -13.30
C ASP A 428 12.93 -2.04 -14.04
N ALA A 429 12.38 -2.00 -15.26
CA ALA A 429 12.10 -0.76 -15.97
C ALA A 429 10.98 0.07 -15.32
N ILE A 430 10.10 -0.55 -14.53
CA ILE A 430 8.90 0.05 -13.97
C ILE A 430 9.20 1.11 -12.89
N SER A 431 10.42 1.13 -12.33
CA SER A 431 10.84 2.07 -11.27
C SER A 431 12.19 2.77 -11.56
N LYS A 432 12.55 2.93 -12.84
CA LYS A 432 13.75 3.69 -13.24
C LYS A 432 13.47 5.20 -13.15
N ASP A 433 14.52 5.98 -12.84
CA ASP A 433 14.52 7.45 -12.90
C ASP A 433 13.49 8.18 -12.01
N VAL A 434 13.28 7.65 -10.80
CA VAL A 434 12.41 8.29 -9.81
C VAL A 434 13.05 9.56 -9.23
N GLU A 435 12.25 10.62 -9.09
CA GLU A 435 12.70 11.87 -8.48
C GLU A 435 13.19 11.64 -7.04
N PRO A 436 14.21 12.38 -6.55
CA PRO A 436 14.76 12.16 -5.21
C PRO A 436 13.73 12.25 -4.07
N ALA A 437 12.63 12.99 -4.26
CA ALA A 437 11.55 13.11 -3.29
C ALA A 437 10.72 11.83 -3.15
N GLU A 438 10.69 10.98 -4.18
CA GLU A 438 9.90 9.74 -4.27
C GLU A 438 10.77 8.49 -4.09
N ALA A 439 12.10 8.66 -3.97
CA ALA A 439 13.07 7.56 -3.90
C ALA A 439 12.79 6.55 -2.77
N ALA A 440 12.27 7.01 -1.62
CA ALA A 440 11.90 6.14 -0.52
C ALA A 440 10.67 5.29 -0.84
N ASP A 441 9.63 5.89 -1.44
CA ASP A 441 8.40 5.19 -1.80
C ASP A 441 8.65 4.19 -2.94
N ALA A 442 9.45 4.57 -3.94
CA ALA A 442 9.90 3.67 -4.99
C ALA A 442 10.65 2.46 -4.45
N LEU A 443 11.51 2.65 -3.44
CA LEU A 443 12.25 1.55 -2.83
C LEU A 443 11.34 0.58 -2.07
N TYR A 444 10.30 1.09 -1.39
CA TYR A 444 9.26 0.24 -0.80
C TYR A 444 8.44 -0.50 -1.87
N SER A 445 8.15 0.13 -3.00
CA SER A 445 7.46 -0.54 -4.11
C SER A 445 8.32 -1.63 -4.75
N LEU A 446 9.64 -1.47 -4.80
CA LEU A 446 10.56 -2.54 -5.21
C LEU A 446 10.63 -3.68 -4.19
N LEU A 447 10.53 -3.39 -2.89
CA LEU A 447 10.37 -4.45 -1.88
C LEU A 447 9.04 -5.20 -2.05
N LEU A 448 7.95 -4.47 -2.33
CA LEU A 448 6.67 -5.09 -2.66
C LEU A 448 6.80 -5.98 -3.89
N LEU A 449 7.39 -5.50 -4.98
CA LEU A 449 7.67 -6.31 -6.17
C LEU A 449 8.42 -7.60 -5.82
N ARG A 450 9.50 -7.49 -5.03
CA ARG A 450 10.28 -8.65 -4.63
C ARG A 450 9.44 -9.64 -3.80
N ALA A 451 8.62 -9.17 -2.86
CA ALA A 451 7.73 -10.02 -2.09
C ALA A 451 6.64 -10.70 -2.95
N LEU A 452 6.09 -10.01 -3.94
CA LEU A 452 5.13 -10.58 -4.89
C LEU A 452 5.77 -11.63 -5.79
N ALA A 453 6.97 -11.35 -6.31
CA ALA A 453 7.75 -12.32 -7.08
C ALA A 453 8.12 -13.55 -6.23
N MET A 454 8.37 -13.34 -4.93
CA MET A 454 8.61 -14.42 -3.99
C MET A 454 7.38 -15.31 -3.81
N ALA A 455 6.24 -14.67 -3.54
CA ALA A 455 4.95 -15.35 -3.41
C ALA A 455 4.61 -16.16 -4.66
N GLU A 456 4.81 -15.59 -5.86
CA GLU A 456 4.53 -16.25 -7.13
C GLU A 456 5.43 -17.46 -7.38
N THR A 457 6.74 -17.29 -7.19
CA THR A 457 7.71 -18.38 -7.43
C THR A 457 7.53 -19.53 -6.42
N GLN A 458 7.19 -19.21 -5.18
CA GLN A 458 7.02 -20.17 -4.10
C GLN A 458 5.59 -20.74 -4.03
N GLU A 459 4.65 -20.22 -4.83
CA GLU A 459 3.22 -20.54 -4.81
C GLU A 459 2.57 -20.32 -3.43
N TRP A 460 2.98 -19.26 -2.73
CA TRP A 460 2.49 -18.92 -1.39
C TRP A 460 1.65 -17.65 -1.41
N HIS A 461 0.77 -17.49 -0.42
CA HIS A 461 0.12 -16.20 -0.22
C HIS A 461 1.19 -15.13 0.14
N PRO A 462 1.11 -13.90 -0.37
CA PRO A 462 2.15 -12.88 -0.11
C PRO A 462 2.37 -12.56 1.37
N LEU A 463 1.36 -12.71 2.22
CA LEU A 463 1.48 -12.54 3.68
C LEU A 463 2.03 -13.78 4.43
N GLU A 464 2.18 -14.91 3.75
CA GLU A 464 2.63 -16.16 4.35
C GLU A 464 4.10 -16.48 4.06
N ILE A 465 4.75 -15.75 3.14
CA ILE A 465 6.20 -15.87 2.93
C ILE A 465 6.94 -15.57 4.25
N LEU A 466 7.94 -16.39 4.58
CA LEU A 466 8.60 -16.34 5.89
C LEU A 466 9.25 -14.99 6.17
N ASP A 467 9.76 -14.33 5.12
CA ASP A 467 10.38 -13.02 5.17
C ASP A 467 9.45 -11.90 5.68
N VAL A 468 8.12 -12.09 5.63
CA VAL A 468 7.15 -11.07 6.03
C VAL A 468 6.14 -11.53 7.08
N LYS A 469 5.91 -12.84 7.22
CA LYS A 469 4.85 -13.35 8.09
C LYS A 469 4.97 -12.82 9.52
N TYR A 470 6.17 -12.90 10.10
CA TYR A 470 6.41 -12.60 11.52
C TYR A 470 6.96 -11.19 11.81
N ILE A 471 7.22 -10.36 10.79
CA ILE A 471 7.72 -9.00 11.00
C ILE A 471 6.58 -8.06 11.46
N TRP A 472 6.95 -7.03 12.21
CA TRP A 472 6.02 -6.09 12.83
C TRP A 472 5.35 -5.16 11.81
N GLY A 473 4.03 -5.01 11.90
CA GLY A 473 3.24 -4.13 11.02
C GLY A 473 2.82 -2.78 11.61
N ASP A 474 3.04 -2.54 12.91
CA ASP A 474 2.57 -1.34 13.65
C ASP A 474 1.09 -1.04 13.39
N PHE A 475 0.26 -2.07 13.53
CA PHE A 475 -1.18 -1.97 13.32
C PHE A 475 -1.85 -1.26 14.50
N THR A 476 -2.63 -0.25 14.18
CA THR A 476 -3.51 0.42 15.15
C THR A 476 -4.70 -0.48 15.51
N PRO A 477 -5.18 -0.46 16.78
CA PRO A 477 -6.35 -1.24 17.17
C PRO A 477 -7.60 -0.81 16.40
N THR A 478 -8.35 -1.78 15.87
CA THR A 478 -9.60 -1.52 15.15
C THR A 478 -10.65 -0.91 16.08
N PRO A 479 -11.30 0.22 15.72
CA PRO A 479 -12.35 0.81 16.53
C PRO A 479 -13.54 -0.14 16.74
N ALA A 480 -14.23 0.01 17.87
CA ALA A 480 -15.40 -0.80 18.22
C ALA A 480 -16.46 -0.79 17.10
N ALA A 481 -17.09 -1.95 16.88
CA ALA A 481 -17.93 -2.21 15.70
C ALA A 481 -19.16 -1.29 15.52
N HIS A 482 -19.57 -0.57 16.56
CA HIS A 482 -20.76 0.29 16.55
C HIS A 482 -20.45 1.76 16.21
N LEU A 483 -19.19 2.15 16.11
CA LEU A 483 -18.80 3.52 15.79
C LEU A 483 -18.61 3.70 14.28
N PRO A 484 -19.12 4.78 13.68
CA PRO A 484 -18.85 5.08 12.28
C PRO A 484 -17.37 5.40 12.09
N SER A 485 -16.80 4.99 10.96
CA SER A 485 -15.40 5.29 10.61
C SER A 485 -15.21 6.73 10.13
N TYR A 486 -16.27 7.38 9.64
CA TYR A 486 -16.28 8.74 9.09
C TYR A 486 -17.51 9.52 9.58
N ARG A 487 -17.37 10.83 9.86
CA ARG A 487 -18.53 11.71 10.15
C ARG A 487 -19.39 11.97 8.91
N ASP A 488 -18.73 12.12 7.77
CA ASP A 488 -19.29 12.28 6.43
C ASP A 488 -18.25 11.78 5.41
N LEU A 489 -18.66 11.53 4.17
CA LEU A 489 -17.73 11.11 3.12
C LEU A 489 -17.28 12.28 2.24
N LYS A 490 -17.17 13.50 2.79
CA LYS A 490 -16.84 14.70 2.00
C LYS A 490 -15.39 15.15 2.11
N SER A 491 -14.73 14.81 3.20
CA SER A 491 -13.38 15.26 3.49
C SER A 491 -12.55 14.14 4.11
N PRO A 492 -11.24 14.04 3.81
CA PRO A 492 -10.35 13.12 4.52
C PRO A 492 -10.36 13.33 6.05
N ASP A 493 -10.53 14.58 6.49
CA ASP A 493 -10.48 14.98 7.91
C ASP A 493 -11.71 14.55 8.73
N SER A 494 -12.75 14.01 8.07
CA SER A 494 -13.92 13.46 8.75
C SER A 494 -13.69 12.02 9.23
N CYS A 495 -12.57 11.37 8.87
CA CYS A 495 -12.18 10.07 9.40
C CYS A 495 -12.01 10.14 10.93
N LEU A 496 -12.63 9.20 11.64
CA LEU A 496 -12.60 9.09 13.09
C LEU A 496 -11.50 8.12 13.58
N SER A 497 -10.90 7.37 12.66
CA SER A 497 -9.77 6.48 12.92
C SER A 497 -8.44 7.16 12.62
N ALA A 498 -7.38 6.73 13.31
CA ALA A 498 -6.03 7.16 12.97
C ALA A 498 -5.66 6.72 11.54
N ARG A 499 -5.02 7.61 10.78
CA ARG A 499 -4.53 7.35 9.43
C ARG A 499 -3.02 7.52 9.44
N MET A 500 -2.30 6.41 9.31
CA MET A 500 -0.85 6.34 9.54
C MET A 500 -0.09 5.64 8.41
N LEU A 501 -0.77 4.95 7.50
CA LEU A 501 -0.14 4.30 6.35
C LEU A 501 -0.06 5.29 5.19
N PRO A 502 1.14 5.66 4.69
CA PRO A 502 1.28 6.43 3.46
C PRO A 502 0.63 5.72 2.29
N PHE A 503 -0.11 6.48 1.49
CA PHE A 503 -0.89 5.96 0.38
C PHE A 503 -0.87 6.91 -0.81
N SER A 504 -0.75 6.34 -2.00
CA SER A 504 -1.03 7.00 -3.27
C SER A 504 -1.70 6.01 -4.21
N PHE A 505 -2.48 6.52 -5.17
CA PHE A 505 -3.05 5.64 -6.20
C PHE A 505 -1.96 4.91 -7.00
N GLU A 506 -0.88 5.62 -7.32
CA GLU A 506 0.27 5.09 -8.05
C GLU A 506 0.89 3.89 -7.34
N TYR A 507 1.43 4.09 -6.13
CA TYR A 507 2.24 3.06 -5.45
C TYR A 507 1.43 1.97 -4.75
N ASN A 508 0.16 2.21 -4.41
CA ASN A 508 -0.66 1.25 -3.66
C ASN A 508 -1.68 0.50 -4.52
N ILE A 509 -1.99 0.98 -5.73
CA ILE A 509 -3.00 0.37 -6.61
C ILE A 509 -2.43 0.11 -8.00
N ARG A 510 -2.11 1.17 -8.76
CA ARG A 510 -1.78 1.05 -10.18
C ARG A 510 -0.47 0.29 -10.41
N LEU A 511 0.60 0.69 -9.73
CA LEU A 511 1.93 0.14 -9.92
C LEU A 511 2.02 -1.34 -9.50
N PRO A 512 1.48 -1.77 -8.34
CA PRO A 512 1.48 -3.19 -7.97
C PRO A 512 0.71 -4.08 -8.95
N PHE A 513 -0.45 -3.64 -9.47
CA PHE A 513 -1.15 -4.41 -10.50
C PHE A 513 -0.34 -4.48 -11.80
N HIS A 514 0.28 -3.37 -12.22
CA HIS A 514 1.13 -3.37 -13.40
C HIS A 514 2.37 -4.29 -13.25
N MET A 515 2.95 -4.35 -12.05
CA MET A 515 4.05 -5.27 -11.74
C MET A 515 3.61 -6.73 -11.89
N LEU A 516 2.41 -7.07 -11.41
CA LEU A 516 1.84 -8.42 -11.52
C LEU A 516 1.52 -8.79 -12.97
N GLU A 517 0.89 -7.91 -13.74
CA GLU A 517 0.65 -8.11 -15.17
C GLU A 517 1.96 -8.37 -15.92
N LYS A 518 3.01 -7.60 -15.60
CA LYS A 518 4.36 -7.81 -16.16
C LYS A 518 5.00 -9.13 -15.73
N MET A 519 4.58 -9.68 -14.60
CA MET A 519 4.94 -11.02 -14.15
C MET A 519 4.06 -12.11 -14.80
N ASP A 520 3.20 -11.78 -15.76
CA ASP A 520 2.19 -12.66 -16.37
C ASP A 520 1.17 -13.20 -15.35
N VAL A 521 0.92 -12.44 -14.28
CA VAL A 521 -0.09 -12.77 -13.27
C VAL A 521 -1.39 -12.06 -13.60
N ASP A 522 -2.44 -12.84 -13.81
CA ASP A 522 -3.80 -12.36 -13.94
C ASP A 522 -4.29 -11.76 -12.61
N ILE A 523 -4.43 -10.43 -12.57
CA ILE A 523 -4.83 -9.67 -11.38
C ILE A 523 -6.29 -9.89 -10.95
N PHE A 524 -7.11 -10.51 -11.79
CA PHE A 524 -8.51 -10.84 -11.51
C PHE A 524 -8.64 -12.25 -10.94
N ALA A 525 -8.06 -13.26 -11.58
CA ALA A 525 -8.15 -14.65 -11.14
C ALA A 525 -7.33 -14.97 -9.89
N ASN A 526 -6.44 -14.06 -9.47
CA ASN A 526 -5.56 -14.25 -8.32
C ASN A 526 -5.93 -13.30 -7.15
N PRO A 527 -6.98 -13.61 -6.36
CA PRO A 527 -7.47 -12.74 -5.28
C PRO A 527 -6.50 -12.59 -4.10
N GLN A 528 -5.44 -13.41 -4.03
CA GLN A 528 -4.31 -13.22 -3.11
C GLN A 528 -3.51 -11.93 -3.39
N TYR A 529 -3.67 -11.35 -4.59
CA TYR A 529 -3.09 -10.09 -4.98
C TYR A 529 -4.15 -8.97 -5.02
N ASP A 530 -4.36 -8.35 -3.86
CA ASP A 530 -5.32 -7.26 -3.67
C ASP A 530 -4.69 -6.11 -2.87
N VAL A 531 -5.29 -4.92 -2.97
CA VAL A 531 -4.82 -3.68 -2.34
C VAL A 531 -4.68 -3.82 -0.83
N TRP A 532 -5.55 -4.59 -0.17
CA TRP A 532 -5.43 -4.80 1.28
C TRP A 532 -4.18 -5.63 1.63
N VAL A 533 -3.77 -6.55 0.75
CA VAL A 533 -2.52 -7.32 0.91
C VAL A 533 -1.33 -6.40 0.69
N PHE A 534 -1.34 -5.58 -0.36
CA PHE A 534 -0.28 -4.61 -0.63
C PHE A 534 -0.12 -3.62 0.53
N ASN A 535 -1.22 -3.08 1.05
CA ASN A 535 -1.22 -2.17 2.19
C ASN A 535 -0.70 -2.84 3.47
N THR A 536 -1.01 -4.13 3.69
CA THR A 536 -0.48 -4.91 4.81
C THR A 536 1.03 -5.12 4.68
N LEU A 537 1.53 -5.44 3.49
CA LEU A 537 2.96 -5.56 3.21
C LEU A 537 3.69 -4.21 3.38
N TYR A 538 3.15 -3.12 2.83
CA TYR A 538 3.71 -1.78 3.05
C TYR A 538 3.74 -1.38 4.52
N ALA A 539 2.69 -1.71 5.28
CA ALA A 539 2.67 -1.47 6.72
C ALA A 539 3.80 -2.24 7.42
N LYS A 540 4.05 -3.49 7.04
CA LYS A 540 5.16 -4.29 7.55
C LYS A 540 6.54 -3.71 7.17
N PHE A 541 6.76 -3.39 5.89
CA PHE A 541 8.05 -2.89 5.41
C PHE A 541 8.45 -1.55 6.03
N ARG A 542 7.52 -0.61 6.16
CA ARG A 542 7.83 0.73 6.69
C ARG A 542 8.32 0.73 8.14
N GLY A 543 7.95 -0.29 8.92
CA GLY A 543 8.39 -0.43 10.31
C GLY A 543 9.68 -1.26 10.49
N THR A 544 10.10 -2.02 9.49
CA THR A 544 11.09 -3.10 9.68
C THR A 544 12.19 -3.19 8.63
N ALA A 545 12.00 -2.60 7.46
CA ALA A 545 13.00 -2.64 6.40
C ALA A 545 14.25 -1.83 6.79
N SER A 546 15.42 -2.44 6.63
CA SER A 546 16.72 -1.82 6.75
C SER A 546 17.10 -1.13 5.44
N ALA A 547 17.65 0.09 5.49
CA ALA A 547 18.12 0.81 4.31
C ALA A 547 19.61 1.19 4.40
N ARG A 548 20.32 1.10 3.28
CA ARG A 548 21.68 1.60 3.08
C ARG A 548 21.62 2.89 2.25
N LEU A 549 22.24 3.96 2.74
CA LEU A 549 22.37 5.21 2.00
C LEU A 549 23.52 5.14 1.01
N SER A 550 23.30 5.65 -0.21
CA SER A 550 24.36 5.87 -1.19
C SER A 550 25.42 6.85 -0.66
N GLY A 551 26.66 6.72 -1.12
CA GLY A 551 27.73 7.67 -0.82
C GLY A 551 28.60 7.33 0.40
N LEU A 552 28.26 6.30 1.18
CA LEU A 552 29.14 5.79 2.22
C LEU A 552 30.47 5.31 1.58
N GLY A 553 31.61 5.71 2.13
CA GLY A 553 32.93 5.42 1.54
C GLY A 553 33.51 6.49 0.59
N GLY A 554 32.96 7.71 0.57
CA GLY A 554 33.56 8.86 -0.14
C GLY A 554 32.92 9.21 -1.48
N ARG A 555 31.79 8.58 -1.83
CA ARG A 555 30.96 8.94 -3.00
C ARG A 555 29.89 9.97 -2.57
N ALA A 556 29.26 10.66 -3.53
CA ALA A 556 28.22 11.64 -3.21
C ALA A 556 26.97 10.94 -2.63
N ILE A 557 26.46 11.42 -1.50
CA ILE A 557 25.21 10.92 -0.89
C ILE A 557 24.04 11.33 -1.78
N ARG A 558 23.28 10.35 -2.31
CA ARG A 558 22.13 10.55 -3.21
C ARG A 558 20.80 10.03 -2.64
N GLY A 559 20.78 9.60 -1.39
CA GLY A 559 19.59 9.03 -0.73
C GLY A 559 19.71 7.52 -0.50
N PRO A 560 18.62 6.86 -0.04
CA PRO A 560 18.60 5.41 0.12
C PRO A 560 18.80 4.72 -1.23
N GLU A 561 19.77 3.81 -1.27
CA GLU A 561 20.20 3.09 -2.46
C GLU A 561 19.62 1.67 -2.48
N VAL A 562 19.66 1.04 -1.30
CA VAL A 562 19.27 -0.35 -1.11
C VAL A 562 18.39 -0.46 0.13
N SER A 563 17.36 -1.28 0.06
CA SER A 563 16.54 -1.69 1.20
C SER A 563 16.39 -3.20 1.25
N ALA A 564 16.27 -3.75 2.46
CA ALA A 564 16.04 -5.18 2.66
C ALA A 564 15.23 -5.42 3.92
N VAL A 565 14.58 -6.58 3.98
CA VAL A 565 13.89 -7.06 5.18
C VAL A 565 14.70 -8.19 5.78
N HIS A 566 15.06 -8.06 7.06
CA HIS A 566 15.81 -9.07 7.81
C HIS A 566 14.94 -9.50 9.00
N PRO A 567 14.14 -10.58 8.86
CA PRO A 567 13.09 -10.94 9.80
C PRO A 567 13.54 -11.08 11.25
N MET A 568 14.71 -11.69 11.50
CA MET A 568 15.19 -11.93 12.85
C MET A 568 15.89 -10.71 13.44
N TRP A 569 16.63 -9.95 12.63
CA TRP A 569 17.26 -8.70 13.02
C TRP A 569 16.23 -7.65 13.48
N CYS A 570 15.10 -7.53 12.77
CA CYS A 570 14.11 -6.50 13.06
C CYS A 570 13.31 -6.74 14.36
N LEU A 571 13.47 -7.90 15.02
CA LEU A 571 12.86 -8.22 16.31
C LEU A 571 13.61 -7.58 17.50
N ALA A 572 14.86 -7.14 17.31
CA ALA A 572 15.63 -6.50 18.37
C ALA A 572 15.13 -5.06 18.60
N ASN A 573 14.59 -4.80 19.79
CA ASN A 573 13.96 -3.53 20.13
C ASN A 573 14.95 -2.35 20.14
N HIS A 574 14.40 -1.16 19.97
CA HIS A 574 15.16 0.09 19.99
C HIS A 574 15.61 0.50 21.41
N SER A 575 16.86 0.95 21.53
CA SER A 575 17.36 1.76 22.63
C SER A 575 18.25 2.89 22.11
N CYS A 576 18.12 4.06 22.74
CA CYS A 576 19.10 5.14 22.53
C CYS A 576 20.47 4.81 23.13
N ASP A 577 20.57 3.87 24.07
CA ASP A 577 21.84 3.30 24.55
C ASP A 577 21.96 1.82 24.12
N PRO A 578 22.16 1.54 22.82
CA PRO A 578 22.16 0.18 22.30
C PRO A 578 23.36 -0.62 22.84
N ASN A 579 23.19 -1.94 23.00
CA ASN A 579 24.28 -2.85 23.37
C ASN A 579 24.89 -3.58 22.16
N VAL A 580 24.26 -3.47 20.99
CA VAL A 580 24.77 -3.96 19.71
C VAL A 580 25.02 -2.83 18.70
N SER A 581 25.88 -3.12 17.75
CA SER A 581 26.03 -2.39 16.49
C SER A 581 25.73 -3.33 15.34
N TRP A 582 25.44 -2.78 14.17
CA TRP A 582 25.16 -3.56 12.97
C TRP A 582 25.78 -2.93 11.72
N GLU A 583 25.98 -3.78 10.71
CA GLU A 583 26.34 -3.39 9.36
C GLU A 583 25.60 -4.29 8.37
N TRP A 584 25.39 -3.78 7.16
CA TRP A 584 24.82 -4.57 6.07
C TRP A 584 25.66 -4.41 4.79
N GLY A 585 26.11 -5.55 4.28
CA GLY A 585 26.87 -5.69 3.04
C GLY A 585 26.63 -7.05 2.37
N GLY A 586 25.37 -7.39 2.13
CA GLY A 586 24.92 -8.70 1.61
C GLY A 586 24.36 -9.64 2.67
N ALA A 587 24.82 -9.50 3.91
CA ALA A 587 24.21 -10.10 5.10
C ALA A 587 24.16 -9.04 6.21
N MET A 588 23.09 -9.08 7.00
CA MET A 588 22.93 -8.25 8.18
C MET A 588 23.67 -8.90 9.35
N LYS A 589 24.57 -8.14 9.98
CA LYS A 589 25.36 -8.65 11.12
C LYS A 589 25.10 -7.83 12.37
N PHE A 590 24.82 -8.50 13.49
CA PHE A 590 24.95 -7.88 14.81
C PHE A 590 26.27 -8.26 15.47
N TRP A 591 26.90 -7.29 16.13
CA TRP A 591 27.94 -7.57 17.12
C TRP A 591 27.74 -6.76 18.40
N ALA A 592 28.15 -7.35 19.52
CA ALA A 592 28.13 -6.65 20.80
C ALA A 592 29.13 -5.49 20.79
N LYS A 593 28.70 -4.31 21.22
CA LYS A 593 29.59 -3.14 21.22
C LYS A 593 30.78 -3.36 22.15
N THR A 594 31.97 -3.03 21.67
CA THR A 594 33.20 -2.96 22.47
C THR A 594 33.18 -1.76 23.42
N GLU A 595 32.44 -0.71 23.07
CA GLU A 595 32.24 0.48 23.88
C GLU A 595 30.79 0.97 23.88
N ARG A 596 30.26 1.29 25.06
CA ARG A 596 28.93 1.90 25.24
C ARG A 596 29.03 3.42 25.29
N VAL A 597 27.95 4.10 24.90
CA VAL A 597 27.91 5.56 24.94
C VAL A 597 27.86 6.03 26.40
N ALA A 598 28.59 7.10 26.71
CA ALA A 598 28.52 7.74 28.02
C ALA A 598 27.37 8.74 28.05
N TRP A 599 26.34 8.46 28.85
CA TRP A 599 25.17 9.31 29.01
C TRP A 599 25.27 10.20 30.25
N ARG A 600 24.69 11.40 30.21
CA ARG A 600 24.93 12.42 31.24
C ARG A 600 24.12 12.32 32.54
N GLY A 601 23.23 11.37 32.82
CA GLY A 601 22.48 11.36 34.10
C GLY A 601 21.67 12.64 34.47
N ARG A 602 20.65 12.52 35.34
CA ARG A 602 19.89 13.70 35.82
C ARG A 602 20.67 14.52 36.88
N ASP A 603 21.63 13.89 37.53
CA ASP A 603 22.54 14.47 38.52
C ASP A 603 23.81 15.07 37.89
N GLY A 604 23.90 15.06 36.55
CA GLY A 604 25.06 15.54 35.80
C GLY A 604 26.24 14.56 35.78
N ARG A 605 26.12 13.36 36.36
CA ARG A 605 27.16 12.33 36.32
C ARG A 605 27.10 11.55 35.02
N GLN A 606 28.27 11.28 34.46
CA GLN A 606 28.38 10.37 33.32
C GLN A 606 28.15 8.92 33.77
N VAL A 607 27.21 8.24 33.12
CA VAL A 607 26.94 6.82 33.25
C VAL A 607 27.33 6.17 31.92
N LYS A 608 28.28 5.21 31.98
CA LYS A 608 28.69 4.40 30.83
C LYS A 608 28.38 2.94 31.19
N ALA A 609 27.49 2.30 30.44
CA ALA A 609 27.17 0.90 30.63
C ALA A 609 28.40 0.01 30.31
N GLN A 610 28.45 -1.19 30.88
CA GLN A 610 29.50 -2.15 30.56
C GLN A 610 29.31 -2.69 29.14
N ALA A 611 30.42 -2.99 28.46
CA ALA A 611 30.43 -3.65 27.17
C ALA A 611 30.16 -5.16 27.30
N GLY A 612 29.70 -5.78 26.21
CA GLY A 612 29.19 -7.15 26.22
C GLY A 612 27.72 -7.22 26.64
N ILE A 613 27.15 -8.42 26.62
CA ILE A 613 25.74 -8.69 26.94
C ILE A 613 25.71 -9.92 27.84
N LYS A 614 25.04 -9.84 28.98
CA LYS A 614 24.89 -10.99 29.88
C LYS A 614 23.81 -11.94 29.40
N LYS A 615 23.92 -13.20 29.79
CA LYS A 615 22.83 -14.15 29.65
C LYS A 615 21.53 -13.53 30.20
N ASP A 616 20.44 -13.74 29.46
CA ASP A 616 19.10 -13.25 29.76
C ASP A 616 18.90 -11.73 29.63
N GLU A 617 19.92 -10.96 29.22
CA GLU A 617 19.75 -9.56 28.84
C GLU A 617 19.16 -9.42 27.43
N GLU A 618 18.34 -8.38 27.24
CA GLU A 618 17.78 -8.03 25.95
C GLU A 618 18.85 -7.44 25.02
N VAL A 619 18.83 -7.86 23.76
CA VAL A 619 19.58 -7.26 22.66
C VAL A 619 18.84 -6.01 22.19
N LEU A 620 19.47 -4.86 22.42
CA LEU A 620 18.90 -3.55 22.15
C LEU A 620 19.65 -2.88 21.00
N ASN A 621 18.94 -2.68 19.90
CA ASN A 621 19.43 -2.06 18.67
C ASN A 621 19.15 -0.54 18.65
N HIS A 622 19.65 0.18 17.63
CA HIS A 622 19.34 1.59 17.37
C HIS A 622 18.76 1.74 15.96
N TYR A 623 17.68 2.52 15.83
CA TYR A 623 16.97 2.75 14.56
C TYR A 623 17.19 4.17 14.04
N CYS A 624 17.87 5.00 14.82
CA CYS A 624 18.26 6.35 14.47
C CYS A 624 19.70 6.58 14.89
N ASP A 625 20.32 7.60 14.32
CA ASP A 625 21.62 8.07 14.76
C ASP A 625 21.53 8.53 16.24
N ILE A 626 22.28 7.83 17.10
CA ILE A 626 22.26 8.03 18.55
C ILE A 626 22.98 9.32 18.97
N ASP A 627 23.78 9.91 18.09
CA ASP A 627 24.47 11.18 18.32
C ASP A 627 23.53 12.38 18.14
N LEU A 628 22.37 12.19 17.51
CA LEU A 628 21.35 13.22 17.39
C LEU A 628 20.80 13.66 18.76
N PRO A 629 20.40 14.93 18.92
CA PRO A 629 19.71 15.40 20.11
C PRO A 629 18.40 14.62 20.38
N VAL A 630 18.01 14.53 21.65
CA VAL A 630 16.79 13.81 22.10
C VAL A 630 15.54 14.19 21.30
N LYS A 631 15.33 15.49 21.03
CA LYS A 631 14.16 15.98 20.29
C LYS A 631 14.12 15.36 18.88
N GLU A 632 15.25 15.38 18.18
CA GLU A 632 15.40 14.86 16.83
C GLU A 632 15.28 13.32 16.80
N ARG A 633 15.82 12.63 17.80
CA ARG A 633 15.63 11.18 17.94
C ARG A 633 14.17 10.80 18.16
N ARG A 634 13.41 11.57 18.94
CA ARG A 634 11.97 11.34 19.14
C ARG A 634 11.16 11.65 17.88
N GLU A 635 11.53 12.69 17.14
CA GLU A 635 10.95 12.97 15.82
C GLU A 635 11.15 11.80 14.85
N TRP A 636 12.35 11.23 14.80
CA TRP A 636 12.64 10.02 14.03
C TRP A 636 11.86 8.79 14.54
N ALA A 637 11.83 8.59 15.86
CA ALA A 637 11.15 7.47 16.49
C ALA A 637 9.64 7.46 16.20
N ARG A 638 8.98 8.62 16.08
CA ARG A 638 7.55 8.65 15.73
C ARG A 638 7.25 8.02 14.37
N GLY A 639 8.18 8.10 13.42
CA GLY A 639 8.08 7.40 12.15
C GLY A 639 8.39 5.91 12.27
N ALA A 640 9.54 5.57 12.86
CA ALA A 640 10.05 4.19 12.90
C ALA A 640 9.35 3.29 13.93
N LEU A 641 8.96 3.83 15.08
CA LEU A 641 8.32 3.12 16.19
C LEU A 641 6.81 3.42 16.31
N GLY A 642 6.26 4.35 15.53
CA GLY A 642 4.88 4.79 15.69
C GLY A 642 4.63 5.70 16.90
N GLY A 643 5.68 6.14 17.61
CA GLY A 643 5.57 7.06 18.76
C GLY A 643 6.90 7.50 19.37
N ASP A 644 6.86 8.18 20.53
CA ASP A 644 8.05 8.72 21.17
C ASP A 644 8.85 7.64 21.91
N CYS A 645 10.17 7.60 21.67
CA CYS A 645 11.10 6.76 22.42
C CYS A 645 11.07 7.08 23.93
N GLN A 646 10.85 6.04 24.74
CA GLN A 646 10.74 6.09 26.20
C GLN A 646 12.00 5.66 26.95
N CYS A 647 13.12 5.43 26.26
CA CYS A 647 14.35 4.99 26.91
C CYS A 647 14.86 6.01 27.94
N PRO A 648 15.49 5.58 29.05
CA PRO A 648 16.02 6.47 30.09
C PRO A 648 16.94 7.57 29.54
N SER A 649 17.75 7.23 28.53
CA SER A 649 18.67 8.14 27.83
C SER A 649 17.98 9.22 26.98
N SER A 650 16.70 9.03 26.64
CA SER A 650 15.84 10.02 25.96
C SER A 650 15.02 10.84 26.95
N SER A 651 14.82 10.35 28.16
CA SER A 651 14.16 11.10 29.25
C SER A 651 15.08 12.13 29.92
N LEU A 652 16.34 12.21 29.47
CA LEU A 652 17.43 12.93 30.12
C LEU A 652 17.46 14.46 29.87
N LEU A 653 16.52 14.97 29.06
CA LEU A 653 16.39 16.41 28.75
C LEU A 653 15.03 17.01 29.15
N LEU A 654 14.38 16.46 30.16
CA LEU A 654 13.16 17.02 30.75
C LEU A 654 13.49 18.10 31.80
N ILE A 655 14.23 19.14 31.40
CA ILE A 655 14.23 20.44 32.09
C ILE A 655 13.66 21.45 31.10
N LEU A 656 12.32 21.45 31.00
CA LEU A 656 11.50 22.60 30.59
C LEU A 656 9.98 22.37 30.77
N ASN A 657 9.53 21.17 31.21
CA ASN A 657 8.10 20.91 31.48
C ASN A 657 7.72 21.03 32.97
N LEU A 658 8.13 22.12 33.61
CA LEU A 658 7.57 22.59 34.88
C LEU A 658 6.87 23.94 34.66
N PHE A 659 5.99 24.02 33.67
CA PHE A 659 4.86 24.94 33.66
C PHE A 659 3.62 24.19 33.21
N HIS A 660 2.72 23.98 34.17
CA HIS A 660 1.43 23.35 33.98
C HIS A 660 0.53 24.15 33.03
N GLY A 661 -0.19 23.42 32.19
CA GLY A 661 -1.64 23.50 32.13
C GLY A 661 -2.22 24.65 31.34
N PHE A 662 -2.24 24.53 30.00
CA PHE A 662 -3.36 24.99 29.16
C PHE A 662 -3.32 24.28 27.79
N SER A 663 -4.51 23.80 27.40
CA SER A 663 -5.02 23.53 26.04
C SER A 663 -4.60 22.27 25.26
N CYS A 664 -5.58 21.38 25.07
CA CYS A 664 -5.91 20.81 23.77
C CYS A 664 -5.72 21.83 22.63
N PHE A 665 -5.34 21.37 21.44
CA PHE A 665 -4.85 22.11 20.25
C PHE A 665 -3.33 22.21 20.17
N HIS A 666 -2.71 21.27 19.45
CA HIS A 666 -1.45 21.53 18.77
C HIS A 666 -1.47 20.96 17.35
N ASP A 667 -1.89 21.83 16.42
CA ASP A 667 -1.87 21.69 14.97
C ASP A 667 -0.46 21.88 14.38
N PHE A 668 -0.18 21.12 13.30
CA PHE A 668 0.32 21.48 11.95
C PHE A 668 1.30 22.65 11.69
N HIS A 669 1.72 23.42 12.70
CA HIS A 669 2.28 24.76 12.50
C HIS A 669 3.82 24.81 12.43
N GLU A 670 4.55 23.80 12.91
CA GLU A 670 6.02 23.78 12.87
C GLU A 670 6.59 23.26 11.53
N GLN A 671 5.92 22.31 10.86
CA GLN A 671 6.40 21.75 9.58
C GLN A 671 6.38 22.79 8.45
N THR A 672 5.39 23.68 8.41
CA THR A 672 5.32 24.73 7.37
C THR A 672 6.43 25.77 7.52
N ILE A 673 6.85 26.10 8.75
CA ILE A 673 7.91 27.08 9.00
C ILE A 673 9.28 26.50 8.58
N ILE A 674 9.51 25.20 8.83
CA ILE A 674 10.74 24.50 8.43
C ILE A 674 10.82 24.37 6.90
N ILE A 675 9.71 24.09 6.22
CA ILE A 675 9.65 24.04 4.75
C ILE A 675 9.90 25.44 4.16
N GLN A 676 9.30 26.50 4.71
CA GLN A 676 9.55 27.86 4.22
C GLN A 676 10.99 28.34 4.47
N LEU A 677 11.61 27.95 5.59
CA LEU A 677 13.03 28.21 5.84
C LEU A 677 13.95 27.43 4.88
N ARG A 678 13.61 26.17 4.56
CA ARG A 678 14.34 25.38 3.55
C ARG A 678 14.21 25.98 2.14
N CYS A 679 13.02 26.42 1.74
CA CYS A 679 12.81 27.10 0.48
C CYS A 679 13.57 28.44 0.40
N LEU A 680 13.63 29.21 1.50
CA LEU A 680 14.38 30.47 1.55
C LEU A 680 15.89 30.22 1.45
N VAL A 681 16.42 29.20 2.14
CA VAL A 681 17.83 28.80 2.06
C VAL A 681 18.18 28.31 0.66
N LEU A 682 17.32 27.52 0.01
CA LEU A 682 17.52 27.06 -1.37
C LEU A 682 17.44 28.21 -2.38
N HIS A 683 16.56 29.18 -2.18
CA HIS A 683 16.46 30.36 -3.05
C HIS A 683 17.68 31.28 -2.90
N ILE A 684 18.17 31.46 -1.67
CA ILE A 684 19.43 32.18 -1.39
C ILE A 684 20.62 31.43 -2.02
N TYR A 685 20.64 30.10 -1.92
CA TYR A 685 21.70 29.27 -2.51
C TYR A 685 21.68 29.33 -4.04
N ALA A 686 20.49 29.32 -4.66
CA ALA A 686 20.33 29.45 -6.11
C ALA A 686 20.78 30.83 -6.62
N LEU A 687 20.44 31.91 -5.91
CA LEU A 687 20.90 33.27 -6.23
C LEU A 687 22.43 33.41 -6.09
N LEU A 688 23.02 32.80 -5.06
CA LEU A 688 24.47 32.76 -4.87
C LEU A 688 25.19 31.94 -5.95
N ARG A 689 24.56 30.88 -6.46
CA ARG A 689 25.12 30.04 -7.53
C ARG A 689 25.04 30.72 -8.90
N GLN A 690 24.00 31.52 -9.14
CA GLN A 690 23.84 32.31 -10.36
C GLN A 690 24.88 33.44 -10.46
N GLU A 691 25.23 34.08 -9.33
CA GLU A 691 26.29 35.11 -9.31
C GLU A 691 27.72 34.54 -9.32
N ALA A 692 27.94 33.33 -8.79
CA ALA A 692 29.25 32.65 -8.85
C ALA A 692 29.70 32.28 -10.27
N GLY A 693 28.78 32.30 -11.25
CA GLY A 693 29.06 32.08 -12.67
C GLY A 693 29.53 33.34 -13.44
N MET A 694 29.52 34.53 -12.83
CA MET A 694 29.94 35.77 -13.49
C MET A 694 31.28 36.28 -12.93
N SER A 695 32.31 36.24 -13.76
CA SER A 695 33.68 36.61 -13.39
C SER A 695 33.86 38.10 -13.08
N LYS A 696 34.66 38.36 -12.04
CA LYS A 696 35.49 39.54 -11.73
C LYS A 696 34.81 40.92 -11.63
N GLY A 697 34.62 41.35 -10.37
CA GLY A 697 34.76 42.75 -9.95
C GLY A 697 33.57 43.32 -9.17
N GLY A 698 33.75 43.54 -7.85
CA GLY A 698 32.92 44.52 -7.13
C GLY A 698 32.47 44.15 -5.71
N GLY A 699 33.40 44.05 -4.75
CA GLY A 699 33.11 43.79 -3.33
C GLY A 699 32.30 44.88 -2.58
N ALA A 700 31.80 45.92 -3.24
CA ALA A 700 31.09 47.04 -2.60
C ALA A 700 29.54 46.99 -2.76
N ARG A 701 28.99 46.12 -3.63
CA ARG A 701 27.52 46.02 -3.83
C ARG A 701 26.82 45.03 -2.88
N VAL A 702 27.56 44.09 -2.28
CA VAL A 702 27.02 43.02 -1.41
C VAL A 702 26.48 43.56 -0.07
N LEU A 703 27.02 44.68 0.44
CA LEU A 703 26.60 45.25 1.73
C LEU A 703 25.28 46.05 1.66
N VAL A 704 24.92 46.56 0.47
CA VAL A 704 23.71 47.38 0.28
C VAL A 704 22.46 46.51 0.11
N LEU A 705 22.57 45.34 -0.54
CA LEU A 705 21.46 44.40 -0.73
C LEU A 705 21.10 43.63 0.55
N ARG A 706 22.08 43.32 1.42
CA ARG A 706 21.83 42.70 2.74
C ARG A 706 21.02 43.60 3.67
N LYS A 707 21.17 44.93 3.60
CA LYS A 707 20.36 45.87 4.39
C LYS A 707 18.93 46.01 3.86
N ALA A 708 18.71 45.94 2.55
CA ALA A 708 17.40 46.09 1.94
C ALA A 708 16.46 44.89 2.23
N ALA A 709 16.98 43.66 2.16
CA ALA A 709 16.18 42.45 2.41
C ALA A 709 15.72 42.31 3.89
N VAL A 710 16.55 42.74 4.84
CA VAL A 710 16.21 42.72 6.27
C VAL A 710 15.20 43.82 6.64
N LEU A 711 15.27 44.99 5.99
CA LEU A 711 14.31 46.08 6.19
C LEU A 711 12.93 45.79 5.59
N GLN A 712 12.86 45.03 4.49
CA GLN A 712 11.60 44.67 3.85
C GLN A 712 10.80 43.61 4.63
N PHE A 713 11.49 42.77 5.42
CA PHE A 713 10.84 41.79 6.32
C PHE A 713 10.31 42.44 7.62
N ALA A 714 10.89 43.58 8.05
CA ALA A 714 10.45 44.29 9.25
C ALA A 714 9.19 45.15 9.01
N GLN A 715 8.84 45.47 7.76
CA GLN A 715 7.71 46.36 7.43
C GLN A 715 6.38 45.63 7.15
N THR A 716 6.36 44.30 7.01
CA THR A 716 5.15 43.53 6.64
C THR A 716 4.34 43.00 7.82
N LYS A 717 4.70 43.32 9.08
CA LYS A 717 3.87 43.04 10.26
C LYS A 717 3.35 44.32 10.92
N GLY A 718 2.35 44.92 10.28
CA GLY A 718 1.52 45.95 10.89
C GLY A 718 0.06 45.67 10.58
N VAL A 719 -0.66 45.03 11.51
CA VAL A 719 -2.14 44.95 11.48
C VAL A 719 -2.68 45.84 12.61
N PRO A 720 -3.57 46.82 12.32
CA PRO A 720 -4.12 47.72 13.32
C PRO A 720 -5.44 47.21 13.92
N GLY A 721 -5.61 47.43 15.24
CA GLY A 721 -6.92 47.66 15.87
C GLY A 721 -7.54 46.52 16.72
N CYS A 722 -7.44 46.61 18.05
CA CYS A 722 -8.57 46.78 18.99
C CYS A 722 -8.03 46.79 20.46
N PRO A 723 -8.70 47.49 21.41
CA PRO A 723 -8.08 47.98 22.63
C PRO A 723 -8.26 47.03 23.83
N MET A 724 -7.24 46.89 24.68
CA MET A 724 -7.49 46.53 26.07
C MET A 724 -6.56 47.26 27.03
N ARG A 725 -7.16 47.61 28.17
CA ARG A 725 -6.75 48.60 29.16
C ARG A 725 -5.50 48.19 29.95
N VAL A 726 -4.80 49.23 30.34
CA VAL A 726 -3.63 49.32 31.23
C VAL A 726 -3.85 48.62 32.57
N ALA A 727 -2.89 47.80 32.99
CA ALA A 727 -2.48 47.69 34.39
C ALA A 727 -0.96 47.55 34.47
N SER A 728 -0.34 48.59 35.03
CA SER A 728 1.09 48.81 35.22
C SER A 728 1.68 47.99 36.37
N ARG A 729 2.92 47.49 36.24
CA ARG A 729 4.08 47.86 37.10
C ARG A 729 5.37 47.08 36.76
N ALA A 730 6.38 47.88 36.39
CA ALA A 730 7.82 47.84 36.72
C ALA A 730 8.78 46.74 36.20
N ALA A 731 9.70 47.23 35.35
CA ALA A 731 10.92 46.74 34.68
C ALA A 731 12.09 46.28 35.61
N PRO A 732 13.30 45.87 35.12
CA PRO A 732 13.80 45.85 33.73
C PRO A 732 14.52 44.55 33.25
N ALA A 733 14.49 44.31 31.94
CA ALA A 733 15.40 43.39 31.25
C ALA A 733 16.44 44.19 30.43
N PRO A 734 17.71 43.74 30.32
CA PRO A 734 18.76 44.44 29.60
C PRO A 734 18.70 44.23 28.08
N ALA A 735 19.30 45.17 27.36
CA ALA A 735 19.25 45.41 25.93
C ALA A 735 19.83 44.28 25.02
N PRO A 736 19.36 44.20 23.75
CA PRO A 736 19.76 43.21 22.77
C PRO A 736 21.09 43.59 22.10
N ALA A 737 22.21 43.38 22.81
CA ALA A 737 23.55 43.53 22.24
C ALA A 737 24.34 42.21 22.13
N ALA A 738 23.84 41.13 22.75
CA ALA A 738 24.50 39.82 22.72
C ALA A 738 24.16 38.97 21.48
N LEU A 739 22.99 39.18 20.88
CA LEU A 739 22.52 38.35 19.75
C LEU A 739 23.24 38.64 18.42
N LEU A 740 23.84 39.83 18.27
CA LEU A 740 24.52 40.24 17.04
C LEU A 740 25.94 39.68 16.93
N LYS A 741 26.54 39.20 18.03
CA LYS A 741 27.88 38.59 18.03
C LYS A 741 27.88 37.10 17.68
N LEU A 742 26.75 36.42 17.84
CA LEU A 742 26.63 34.98 17.54
C LEU A 742 26.28 34.67 16.08
N LEU A 743 25.94 35.69 15.27
CA LEU A 743 25.61 35.55 13.85
C LEU A 743 26.78 35.93 12.92
N LEU A 744 27.95 36.26 13.49
CA LEU A 744 29.16 36.67 12.75
C LEU A 744 30.41 35.82 13.07
N MET A 745 30.24 34.71 13.81
CA MET A 745 31.19 33.59 13.88
C MET A 745 30.53 32.39 13.21
#